data_AF-H2Z7H1-F1
#
_entry.id   AF-H2Z7H1-F1
#
_cell.length_a   1.000
_cell.length_b   1.000
_cell.length_c   1.000
_cell.angle_alpha   90.00
_cell.angle_beta   90.00
_cell.angle_gamma   90.00
#
_symmetry.space_group_name_H-M   'P 1'
#
loop_
_entity.id
_entity.type
_entity.pdbx_description
1 polymer ?
#
loop_
_entity_poly.entity_id
_entity_poly.type
_entity_poly.pdbx_seq_one_letter_code
_entity_poly.pdbx_strand_id
1 'polypeptide(L)'
;VTGMTCNSCVSTIESEVGKQNGIIGIQVSLSNEEANVTYDPVVLTEEKIVEFIEDLGFDAKIANGNTGVAQFNPLSINPTQIVDAIDEMGFESSISVGGLRKRTKTAKISIEGMTCNSCVQTIEHQIGSYTGVESINVSLDNKEATVDYNPELITLDSIKDAIEDMGFDAAIKYGVVESPVAGNLINLADEFNVRSNGVMVESHLVEEEDAGMTKVEIAVEGMHCKSCVRKIEESVKLMRGVGAIRVSLDDKLATVLYDADKTSDVKIADKIKELSFKATLPDGRVFSPDSTGNARSKVNKRKKVAPKQTKLEDLTDVAVPMEKDVERCFINVTGMTCASCVNNIERNIGREEGIVSILVGLMSGRAEVKYRPSIIDTTTIVQLIEDLGFGASIQDGSGKGGQTELNITGMTCSSCVHGIESRLQEVDGVTYISVALATSSAIVKYDPEVLGVRDIISLIEDCGFGASPRSHDSRVGALDHRVAIQQWRRSFLTALIFGVPVMVIMIYYMASGAHNNPYLIVPGLSLQNLLMFLLCTPVQVYGGKYFYVQAWAAVKHRMANMDVLIVMTTVICYAYSVILLIVSMIQQAQGSPKTFFETPPMLFVFIALGRWLEHIAKGKTSEALAKLMQLQATEAILVVFASDNTTVEKEESISVDLVQRGDYLRVPPGTKIPTDGKVVEGTSMADESVITGESMPVTKKAGSSVIGGSINLNGSLLMQATHVGSDSALSQIVRLVEEAQTSKAPIQQVADKIAGKFVPGVIILSLLTWVVWVIVGYTNPAVLSEYAKKHVFLSSHEMTFRFAFQTAITVLAIACPCALGLATPTAVMVGTGVGAQIGILIKGGEPLETSHKVTTGGSFVGVRVKTVVFDKTGTITHGEPRVVHERLCTTEEGGSVMSLRHLMAIVGTAENASEHPLGAAVVKRAKEVTECLTNNPPIQVLRVETLATATNFKGIPGCGVQCSVSGVQALLLNSNNAYSSEPVSITGDVVSGLCLQTSVVLEKTTLSQTSTYEVLIGNREWMQRNGISIPDSIDDAMSEQEECGYTAVLTAINGRLEGMIAIADTVKAEAALAVHTLQHMGIDPPEITHINPYQAGIRNVYAEVLPSHKVGKVRQLQEKGHKVAMVGDGVNDSPALAQADVGVAIGTGTDVAVEAADVVLIKSDLMDVVAAIDLSRHVIRRIRLNFVFACVYNLIGIPLAAGAFYTLGVVLEPWMGSAAMALSSVSVVTSSLFLK
;
A
#
# COMPACT_ATOMS: atom_id res chain seq x y z
N VAL A 1 -5.06 52.55 -7.34
CA VAL A 1 -3.69 52.15 -6.97
C VAL A 1 -2.76 52.52 -8.11
N THR A 2 -2.17 53.71 -8.03
CA THR A 2 -1.30 54.29 -9.06
C THR A 2 0.13 53.78 -8.91
N GLY A 3 0.85 53.58 -10.02
CA GLY A 3 2.25 53.13 -10.03
C GLY A 3 2.48 51.65 -10.34
N MET A 4 1.42 50.86 -10.56
CA MET A 4 1.54 49.51 -11.10
C MET A 4 2.00 49.55 -12.57
N THR A 5 3.09 48.87 -12.92
CA THR A 5 3.66 48.91 -14.28
C THR A 5 3.66 47.58 -15.03
N CYS A 6 3.31 46.48 -14.36
CA CYS A 6 3.32 45.13 -14.93
C CYS A 6 2.52 44.13 -14.09
N ASN A 7 2.16 42.97 -14.66
CA ASN A 7 1.36 41.94 -13.98
C ASN A 7 2.04 41.36 -12.72
N SER A 8 3.35 41.50 -12.54
CA SER A 8 3.99 41.11 -11.28
C SER A 8 3.67 42.07 -10.13
N CYS A 9 3.38 43.35 -10.40
CA CYS A 9 2.87 44.29 -9.38
C CYS A 9 1.50 43.82 -8.89
N VAL A 10 0.61 43.47 -9.82
CA VAL A 10 -0.73 42.90 -9.56
C VAL A 10 -0.63 41.70 -8.63
N SER A 11 0.16 40.68 -9.01
CA SER A 11 0.30 39.46 -8.20
C SER A 11 0.95 39.68 -6.84
N THR A 12 1.82 40.69 -6.69
CA THR A 12 2.41 41.06 -5.39
C THR A 12 1.37 41.70 -4.48
N ILE A 13 0.56 42.62 -4.98
CA ILE A 13 -0.52 43.26 -4.20
C ILE A 13 -1.56 42.20 -3.80
N GLU A 14 -2.04 41.39 -4.76
CA GLU A 14 -2.99 40.31 -4.47
C GLU A 14 -2.45 39.29 -3.47
N SER A 15 -1.16 38.93 -3.55
CA SER A 15 -0.57 37.93 -2.65
C SER A 15 -0.24 38.48 -1.26
N GLU A 16 0.26 39.72 -1.10
CA GLU A 16 0.63 40.25 0.22
C GLU A 16 -0.54 40.91 0.96
N VAL A 17 -1.44 41.60 0.26
CA VAL A 17 -2.67 42.14 0.87
C VAL A 17 -3.65 41.01 1.17
N GLY A 18 -3.77 40.00 0.28
CA GLY A 18 -4.61 38.82 0.50
C GLY A 18 -4.19 37.89 1.66
N LYS A 19 -3.06 38.16 2.32
CA LYS A 19 -2.63 37.48 3.56
C LYS A 19 -3.05 38.22 4.84
N GLN A 20 -3.53 39.45 4.74
CA GLN A 20 -3.81 40.28 5.91
C GLN A 20 -5.10 39.85 6.62
N ASN A 21 -5.03 39.78 7.96
CA ASN A 21 -6.13 39.28 8.76
C ASN A 21 -7.35 40.24 8.69
N GLY A 22 -8.50 39.70 8.27
CA GLY A 22 -9.71 40.48 7.98
C GLY A 22 -9.99 40.72 6.49
N ILE A 23 -9.10 40.33 5.57
CA ILE A 23 -9.39 40.38 4.12
C ILE A 23 -9.94 39.04 3.66
N ILE A 24 -11.09 39.09 2.99
CA ILE A 24 -11.89 37.95 2.51
C ILE A 24 -11.54 37.63 1.04
N GLY A 25 -11.17 38.65 0.26
CA GLY A 25 -10.70 38.52 -1.10
C GLY A 25 -10.16 39.84 -1.65
N ILE A 26 -9.27 39.77 -2.63
CA ILE A 26 -8.75 40.92 -3.36
C ILE A 26 -8.60 40.56 -4.84
N GLN A 27 -8.91 41.51 -5.72
CA GLN A 27 -8.67 41.42 -7.15
C GLN A 27 -8.18 42.76 -7.70
N VAL A 28 -7.07 42.75 -8.45
CA VAL A 28 -6.37 43.97 -8.90
C VAL A 28 -6.33 44.03 -10.42
N SER A 29 -6.70 45.19 -10.99
CA SER A 29 -6.75 45.42 -12.44
C SER A 29 -5.65 46.38 -12.89
N LEU A 30 -4.68 45.87 -13.65
CA LEU A 30 -3.62 46.70 -14.26
C LEU A 30 -4.17 47.67 -15.32
N SER A 31 -5.24 47.31 -16.03
CA SER A 31 -5.80 48.16 -17.10
C SER A 31 -6.58 49.36 -16.57
N ASN A 32 -7.09 49.27 -15.32
CA ASN A 32 -7.90 50.30 -14.71
C ASN A 32 -7.17 51.07 -13.59
N GLU A 33 -6.00 50.56 -13.15
CA GLU A 33 -5.33 50.99 -11.92
C GLU A 33 -6.21 50.83 -10.64
N GLU A 34 -7.12 49.87 -10.64
CA GLU A 34 -8.11 49.61 -9.58
C GLU A 34 -7.79 48.35 -8.78
N ALA A 35 -8.20 48.33 -7.50
CA ALA A 35 -8.08 47.18 -6.61
C ALA A 35 -9.38 47.03 -5.81
N ASN A 36 -10.13 45.96 -6.07
CA ASN A 36 -11.34 45.64 -5.33
C ASN A 36 -10.99 44.72 -4.17
N VAL A 37 -11.31 45.14 -2.94
CA VAL A 37 -10.98 44.42 -1.70
C VAL A 37 -12.26 44.13 -0.93
N THR A 38 -12.55 42.85 -0.73
CA THR A 38 -13.63 42.38 0.16
C THR A 38 -13.03 42.14 1.54
N TYR A 39 -13.52 42.82 2.57
CA TYR A 39 -12.95 42.76 3.92
C TYR A 39 -14.03 42.73 5.01
N ASP A 40 -13.66 42.35 6.24
CA ASP A 40 -14.52 42.40 7.43
C ASP A 40 -14.34 43.76 8.15
N PRO A 41 -15.36 44.64 8.16
CA PRO A 41 -15.29 45.97 8.79
C PRO A 41 -15.24 45.94 10.32
N VAL A 42 -15.41 44.78 10.96
CA VAL A 42 -15.20 44.61 12.42
C VAL A 42 -13.72 44.39 12.74
N VAL A 43 -12.94 43.86 11.79
CA VAL A 43 -11.53 43.50 11.96
C VAL A 43 -10.59 44.53 11.35
N LEU A 44 -10.96 45.13 10.21
CA LEU A 44 -10.11 46.00 9.41
C LEU A 44 -10.86 47.26 8.94
N THR A 45 -10.15 48.39 8.81
CA THR A 45 -10.72 49.66 8.33
C THR A 45 -10.08 50.06 6.99
N GLU A 46 -10.78 50.87 6.20
CA GLU A 46 -10.38 51.21 4.82
C GLU A 46 -9.04 51.94 4.76
N GLU A 47 -8.73 52.76 5.77
CA GLU A 47 -7.46 53.48 5.86
C GLU A 47 -6.27 52.52 6.02
N LYS A 48 -6.45 51.39 6.72
CA LYS A 48 -5.40 50.36 6.86
C LYS A 48 -5.19 49.56 5.58
N ILE A 49 -6.23 49.40 4.76
CA ILE A 49 -6.11 48.75 3.44
C ILE A 49 -5.31 49.65 2.49
N VAL A 50 -5.49 50.98 2.58
CA VAL A 50 -4.63 51.97 1.91
C VAL A 50 -3.20 51.89 2.44
N GLU A 51 -3.01 51.94 3.77
CA GLU A 51 -1.70 51.86 4.44
C GLU A 51 -0.91 50.61 4.00
N PHE A 52 -1.54 49.43 3.93
CA PHE A 52 -0.89 48.19 3.45
C PHE A 52 -0.50 48.21 1.96
N ILE A 53 -1.17 49.00 1.12
CA ILE A 53 -0.82 49.13 -0.30
C ILE A 53 0.30 50.17 -0.49
N GLU A 54 0.29 51.24 0.32
CA GLU A 54 1.35 52.25 0.37
C GLU A 54 2.67 51.68 0.95
N ASP A 55 2.61 50.81 1.97
CA ASP A 55 3.75 50.05 2.51
C ASP A 55 4.40 49.12 1.46
N LEU A 56 3.63 48.63 0.49
CA LEU A 56 4.13 47.86 -0.66
C LEU A 56 4.74 48.76 -1.77
N GLY A 57 4.69 50.08 -1.61
CA GLY A 57 5.27 51.06 -2.53
C GLY A 57 4.33 51.54 -3.64
N PHE A 58 3.01 51.41 -3.48
CA PHE A 58 2.03 51.85 -4.47
C PHE A 58 1.04 52.88 -3.86
N ASP A 59 0.92 54.05 -4.49
CA ASP A 59 0.00 55.10 -4.02
C ASP A 59 -1.47 54.63 -4.14
N ALA A 60 -2.23 54.69 -3.05
CA ALA A 60 -3.61 54.20 -3.00
C ALA A 60 -4.60 55.29 -2.53
N LYS A 61 -5.83 55.25 -3.04
CA LYS A 61 -6.93 56.17 -2.67
C LYS A 61 -8.26 55.42 -2.74
N ILE A 62 -9.11 55.68 -1.75
CA ILE A 62 -10.47 55.12 -1.67
C ILE A 62 -11.33 55.81 -2.73
N ALA A 63 -12.10 55.03 -3.49
CA ALA A 63 -13.16 55.52 -4.37
C ALA A 63 -14.50 55.28 -3.66
N ASN A 64 -15.29 56.33 -3.44
CA ASN A 64 -16.47 56.27 -2.58
C ASN A 64 -17.57 55.34 -3.09
N GLY A 65 -18.10 54.49 -2.21
CA GLY A 65 -19.30 53.70 -2.48
C GLY A 65 -19.64 52.71 -1.36
N ASN A 66 -20.05 53.20 -0.17
CA ASN A 66 -20.42 52.35 0.97
C ASN A 66 -21.57 51.39 0.60
N THR A 67 -21.24 50.12 0.31
CA THR A 67 -22.20 49.06 0.05
C THR A 67 -22.23 48.07 1.22
N GLY A 68 -23.32 48.10 1.99
CA GLY A 68 -23.51 47.19 3.12
C GLY A 68 -24.02 45.82 2.65
N VAL A 69 -23.28 44.75 2.96
CA VAL A 69 -23.67 43.38 2.61
C VAL A 69 -24.41 42.73 3.78
N ALA A 70 -25.71 42.48 3.63
CA ALA A 70 -26.52 41.78 4.62
C ALA A 70 -26.48 40.26 4.42
N GLN A 71 -25.95 39.51 5.39
CA GLN A 71 -26.11 38.05 5.44
C GLN A 71 -27.41 37.68 6.14
N PHE A 72 -28.16 36.73 5.56
CA PHE A 72 -29.41 36.21 6.09
C PHE A 72 -29.50 34.70 5.85
N ASN A 73 -30.35 34.00 6.59
CA ASN A 73 -30.57 32.57 6.39
C ASN A 73 -31.70 32.34 5.34
N PRO A 74 -31.39 31.80 4.14
CA PRO A 74 -32.36 31.63 3.05
C PRO A 74 -33.46 30.60 3.35
N LEU A 75 -33.33 29.80 4.41
CA LEU A 75 -34.40 28.92 4.91
C LEU A 75 -35.47 29.67 5.73
N SER A 76 -35.31 30.98 5.95
CA SER A 76 -36.15 31.76 6.86
C SER A 76 -36.63 33.10 6.30
N ILE A 77 -35.85 33.75 5.44
CA ILE A 77 -36.16 35.06 4.82
C ILE A 77 -35.73 35.02 3.34
N ASN A 78 -36.57 35.53 2.45
CA ASN A 78 -36.30 35.63 1.01
C ASN A 78 -35.66 37.00 0.68
N PRO A 79 -34.57 37.10 -0.11
CA PRO A 79 -33.87 38.36 -0.34
C PRO A 79 -34.73 39.51 -0.89
N THR A 80 -35.82 39.24 -1.62
CA THR A 80 -36.74 40.31 -2.05
C THR A 80 -37.41 40.99 -0.86
N GLN A 81 -37.79 40.24 0.18
CA GLN A 81 -38.39 40.79 1.39
C GLN A 81 -37.43 41.69 2.18
N ILE A 82 -36.12 41.54 1.97
CA ILE A 82 -35.08 42.39 2.56
C ILE A 82 -34.97 43.70 1.77
N VAL A 83 -35.03 43.63 0.43
CA VAL A 83 -35.12 44.81 -0.45
C VAL A 83 -36.40 45.61 -0.13
N ASP A 84 -37.56 44.96 -0.16
CA ASP A 84 -38.85 45.57 0.15
C ASP A 84 -38.82 46.28 1.53
N ALA A 85 -38.23 45.66 2.55
CA ALA A 85 -38.12 46.23 3.89
C ALA A 85 -37.09 47.36 4.03
N ILE A 86 -36.02 47.40 3.22
CA ILE A 86 -35.03 48.48 3.23
C ILE A 86 -35.55 49.69 2.46
N ASP A 87 -36.25 49.46 1.35
CA ASP A 87 -36.94 50.49 0.58
C ASP A 87 -38.08 51.12 1.42
N GLU A 88 -38.84 50.32 2.20
CA GLU A 88 -39.80 50.83 3.20
C GLU A 88 -39.14 51.66 4.33
N MET A 89 -37.86 51.42 4.64
CA MET A 89 -37.08 52.25 5.57
C MET A 89 -36.49 53.52 4.93
N GLY A 90 -36.69 53.74 3.63
CA GLY A 90 -36.33 54.96 2.91
C GLY A 90 -34.88 55.01 2.40
N PHE A 91 -34.23 53.85 2.23
CA PHE A 91 -32.92 53.73 1.58
C PHE A 91 -33.09 53.01 0.24
N GLU A 92 -32.52 53.53 -0.85
CA GLU A 92 -32.56 52.85 -2.15
C GLU A 92 -31.72 51.56 -2.08
N SER A 93 -32.36 50.40 -2.19
CA SER A 93 -31.69 49.10 -2.24
C SER A 93 -31.79 48.43 -3.62
N SER A 94 -30.80 47.61 -3.98
CA SER A 94 -30.82 46.87 -5.24
C SER A 94 -30.01 45.58 -5.15
N ILE A 95 -30.48 44.53 -5.83
CA ILE A 95 -29.82 43.21 -5.80
C ILE A 95 -28.68 43.19 -6.82
N SER A 96 -27.47 43.56 -6.38
CA SER A 96 -26.25 43.41 -7.18
C SER A 96 -25.88 41.92 -7.31
N VAL A 97 -26.21 41.28 -8.44
CA VAL A 97 -25.84 39.89 -8.74
C VAL A 97 -24.35 39.81 -9.12
N GLY A 98 -23.48 40.00 -8.13
CA GLY A 98 -22.03 39.86 -8.21
C GLY A 98 -21.61 38.40 -8.39
N GLY A 99 -21.88 37.85 -9.58
CA GLY A 99 -21.68 36.43 -9.88
C GLY A 99 -22.52 35.92 -11.05
N LEU A 100 -22.86 36.78 -12.02
CA LEU A 100 -23.64 36.38 -13.19
C LEU A 100 -22.89 35.36 -14.03
N ARG A 101 -23.36 34.10 -14.02
CA ARG A 101 -22.99 33.07 -14.98
C ARG A 101 -23.24 33.60 -16.40
N LYS A 102 -22.20 33.73 -17.21
CA LYS A 102 -22.31 33.96 -18.65
C LYS A 102 -23.17 32.86 -19.28
N ARG A 103 -24.31 33.21 -19.89
CA ARG A 103 -25.11 32.32 -20.74
C ARG A 103 -24.58 32.35 -22.17
N THR A 104 -23.51 31.60 -22.42
CA THR A 104 -23.10 31.29 -23.79
C THR A 104 -24.04 30.26 -24.41
N LYS A 105 -24.28 30.39 -25.72
CA LYS A 105 -24.99 29.40 -26.53
C LYS A 105 -24.09 28.98 -27.68
N THR A 106 -23.88 27.67 -27.82
CA THR A 106 -23.15 27.10 -28.96
C THR A 106 -24.11 26.89 -30.13
N ALA A 107 -23.74 27.36 -31.33
CA ALA A 107 -24.49 27.15 -32.56
C ALA A 107 -23.59 26.71 -33.72
N LYS A 108 -24.18 26.09 -34.75
CA LYS A 108 -23.48 25.64 -35.95
C LYS A 108 -24.02 26.28 -37.23
N ILE A 109 -23.10 26.86 -37.99
CA ILE A 109 -23.35 27.54 -39.26
C ILE A 109 -22.51 26.81 -40.32
N SER A 110 -23.14 26.26 -41.36
CA SER A 110 -22.38 25.80 -42.53
C SER A 110 -21.98 26.97 -43.41
N ILE A 111 -20.76 26.94 -43.92
CA ILE A 111 -20.14 27.99 -44.73
C ILE A 111 -19.59 27.36 -46.02
N GLU A 112 -20.18 27.72 -47.16
CA GLU A 112 -19.69 27.32 -48.48
C GLU A 112 -18.68 28.36 -49.03
N GLY A 113 -18.04 28.08 -50.16
CA GLY A 113 -17.06 29.00 -50.78
C GLY A 113 -15.65 29.01 -50.14
N MET A 114 -15.45 28.48 -48.94
CA MET A 114 -14.11 28.33 -48.34
C MET A 114 -13.22 27.40 -49.18
N THR A 115 -12.00 27.84 -49.52
CA THR A 115 -11.07 27.10 -50.41
C THR A 115 -9.70 26.80 -49.81
N CYS A 116 -9.32 27.43 -48.69
CA CYS A 116 -8.04 27.18 -48.00
C CYS A 116 -8.09 27.67 -46.54
N ASN A 117 -7.09 27.28 -45.74
CA ASN A 117 -7.00 27.70 -44.33
C ASN A 117 -6.83 29.22 -44.14
N SER A 118 -6.44 29.98 -45.16
CA SER A 118 -6.45 31.45 -45.08
C SER A 118 -7.89 32.00 -45.00
N CYS A 119 -8.87 31.33 -45.62
CA CYS A 119 -10.29 31.69 -45.48
C CYS A 119 -10.76 31.44 -44.04
N VAL A 120 -10.45 30.26 -43.49
CA VAL A 120 -10.72 29.85 -42.10
C VAL A 120 -10.23 30.91 -41.12
N GLN A 121 -8.94 31.23 -41.16
CA GLN A 121 -8.33 32.22 -40.25
C GLN A 121 -8.91 33.63 -40.40
N THR A 122 -9.36 34.00 -41.61
CA THR A 122 -9.99 35.32 -41.83
C THR A 122 -11.37 35.38 -41.18
N ILE A 123 -12.19 34.32 -41.32
CA ILE A 123 -13.52 34.21 -40.70
C ILE A 123 -13.40 34.15 -39.17
N GLU A 124 -12.51 33.30 -38.64
CA GLU A 124 -12.26 33.19 -37.20
C GLU A 124 -11.82 34.53 -36.59
N HIS A 125 -10.90 35.24 -37.25
CA HIS A 125 -10.37 36.50 -36.74
C HIS A 125 -11.38 37.66 -36.81
N GLN A 126 -12.18 37.75 -37.88
CA GLN A 126 -13.20 38.81 -37.98
C GLN A 126 -14.40 38.53 -37.09
N ILE A 127 -15.03 37.36 -37.17
CA ILE A 127 -16.21 37.04 -36.35
C ILE A 127 -15.85 36.95 -34.87
N GLY A 128 -14.67 36.44 -34.53
CA GLY A 128 -14.15 36.45 -33.15
C GLY A 128 -13.84 37.85 -32.59
N SER A 129 -13.91 38.91 -33.41
CA SER A 129 -13.77 40.30 -32.95
C SER A 129 -15.11 40.99 -32.62
N TYR A 130 -16.25 40.36 -32.92
CA TYR A 130 -17.57 40.94 -32.64
C TYR A 130 -17.93 40.83 -31.15
N THR A 131 -18.26 41.96 -30.52
CA THR A 131 -18.79 42.02 -29.15
C THR A 131 -20.06 41.18 -29.03
N GLY A 132 -19.96 40.06 -28.29
CA GLY A 132 -21.02 39.08 -28.12
C GLY A 132 -20.62 37.66 -28.54
N VAL A 133 -19.59 37.50 -29.37
CA VAL A 133 -18.96 36.20 -29.64
C VAL A 133 -17.90 35.93 -28.57
N GLU A 134 -17.91 34.74 -27.96
CA GLU A 134 -16.87 34.29 -27.00
C GLU A 134 -15.90 33.30 -27.63
N SER A 135 -16.35 32.49 -28.59
CA SER A 135 -15.50 31.57 -29.35
C SER A 135 -16.05 31.37 -30.77
N ILE A 136 -15.16 31.18 -31.74
CA ILE A 136 -15.50 30.63 -33.06
C ILE A 136 -14.39 29.68 -33.51
N ASN A 137 -14.78 28.55 -34.10
CA ASN A 137 -13.90 27.54 -34.66
C ASN A 137 -14.47 27.07 -36.01
N VAL A 138 -13.69 27.19 -37.09
CA VAL A 138 -14.15 26.99 -38.48
C VAL A 138 -13.44 25.80 -39.13
N SER A 139 -14.19 24.73 -39.39
CA SER A 139 -13.67 23.51 -40.01
C SER A 139 -13.82 23.55 -41.53
N LEU A 140 -12.68 23.64 -42.24
CA LEU A 140 -12.64 23.58 -43.71
C LEU A 140 -13.18 22.25 -44.24
N ASP A 141 -12.79 21.13 -43.64
CA ASP A 141 -13.14 19.78 -44.08
C ASP A 141 -14.65 19.49 -43.97
N ASN A 142 -15.29 20.02 -42.92
CA ASN A 142 -16.73 19.86 -42.70
C ASN A 142 -17.57 20.99 -43.34
N LYS A 143 -16.94 22.06 -43.86
CA LYS A 143 -17.60 23.32 -44.26
C LYS A 143 -18.51 23.89 -43.17
N GLU A 144 -18.09 23.85 -41.91
CA GLU A 144 -18.91 24.25 -40.76
C GLU A 144 -18.11 25.07 -39.74
N ALA A 145 -18.70 26.17 -39.30
CA ALA A 145 -18.30 26.95 -38.13
C ALA A 145 -19.13 26.55 -36.92
N THR A 146 -18.47 26.42 -35.77
CA THR A 146 -19.11 26.35 -34.46
C THR A 146 -18.82 27.64 -33.72
N VAL A 147 -19.86 28.31 -33.20
CA VAL A 147 -19.76 29.64 -32.58
C VAL A 147 -20.39 29.60 -31.19
N ASP A 148 -19.63 29.98 -30.18
CA ASP A 148 -20.14 30.27 -28.83
C ASP A 148 -20.40 31.77 -28.73
N TYR A 149 -21.65 32.17 -28.52
CA TYR A 149 -22.05 33.57 -28.46
C TYR A 149 -23.04 33.82 -27.31
N ASN A 150 -23.10 35.04 -26.80
CA ASN A 150 -24.13 35.49 -25.89
C ASN A 150 -25.34 36.03 -26.69
N PRO A 151 -26.53 35.39 -26.64
CA PRO A 151 -27.72 35.82 -27.36
C PRO A 151 -28.28 37.17 -26.91
N GLU A 152 -27.83 37.70 -25.77
CA GLU A 152 -28.24 39.01 -25.24
C GLU A 152 -27.42 40.17 -25.85
N LEU A 153 -26.31 39.86 -26.53
CA LEU A 153 -25.39 40.84 -27.14
C LEU A 153 -25.34 40.75 -28.66
N ILE A 154 -25.50 39.57 -29.25
CA ILE A 154 -25.49 39.36 -30.70
C ILE A 154 -26.44 38.21 -31.10
N THR A 155 -27.06 38.32 -32.27
CA THR A 155 -27.96 37.28 -32.82
C THR A 155 -27.25 36.41 -33.86
N LEU A 156 -27.76 35.19 -34.07
CA LEU A 156 -27.18 34.26 -35.06
C LEU A 156 -27.30 34.77 -36.49
N ASP A 157 -28.40 35.46 -36.81
CA ASP A 157 -28.59 36.03 -38.14
C ASP A 157 -27.54 37.12 -38.42
N SER A 158 -27.22 37.98 -37.45
CA SER A 158 -26.13 38.96 -37.61
C SER A 158 -24.74 38.33 -37.75
N ILE A 159 -24.51 37.14 -37.17
CA ILE A 159 -23.26 36.38 -37.37
C ILE A 159 -23.24 35.73 -38.76
N LYS A 160 -24.37 35.17 -39.22
CA LYS A 160 -24.54 34.60 -40.56
C LYS A 160 -24.34 35.66 -41.64
N ASP A 161 -25.00 36.81 -41.50
CA ASP A 161 -24.95 37.90 -42.48
C ASP A 161 -23.53 38.50 -42.55
N ALA A 162 -22.81 38.60 -41.42
CA ALA A 162 -21.40 39.02 -41.42
C ALA A 162 -20.47 38.03 -42.16
N ILE A 163 -20.79 36.74 -42.20
CA ILE A 163 -20.04 35.73 -42.98
C ILE A 163 -20.36 35.86 -44.49
N GLU A 164 -21.61 36.19 -44.83
CA GLU A 164 -22.03 36.44 -46.22
C GLU A 164 -21.45 37.74 -46.79
N ASP A 165 -21.37 38.81 -45.99
CA ASP A 165 -20.67 40.06 -46.35
C ASP A 165 -19.16 39.85 -46.60
N MET A 166 -18.55 38.82 -46.00
CA MET A 166 -17.17 38.39 -46.28
C MET A 166 -17.04 37.58 -47.59
N GLY A 167 -18.14 37.27 -48.27
CA GLY A 167 -18.17 36.57 -49.56
C GLY A 167 -18.29 35.04 -49.46
N PHE A 168 -18.86 34.51 -48.37
CA PHE A 168 -19.05 33.08 -48.15
C PHE A 168 -20.52 32.75 -47.85
N ASP A 169 -21.17 31.92 -48.67
CA ASP A 169 -22.59 31.57 -48.47
C ASP A 169 -22.81 30.81 -47.15
N ALA A 170 -23.70 31.29 -46.27
CA ALA A 170 -23.86 30.77 -44.91
C ALA A 170 -25.28 30.23 -44.61
N ALA A 171 -25.38 29.18 -43.81
CA ALA A 171 -26.67 28.62 -43.38
C ALA A 171 -26.64 28.04 -41.96
N ILE A 172 -27.62 28.42 -41.13
CA ILE A 172 -27.76 27.94 -39.75
C ILE A 172 -28.42 26.55 -39.78
N LYS A 173 -27.77 25.52 -39.21
CA LYS A 173 -28.15 24.11 -39.46
C LYS A 173 -29.13 23.48 -38.47
N TYR A 174 -29.08 23.85 -37.19
CA TYR A 174 -30.12 23.79 -36.13
C TYR A 174 -29.45 24.20 -34.80
N GLY A 175 -30.24 24.49 -33.76
CA GLY A 175 -29.82 25.40 -32.68
C GLY A 175 -29.25 24.79 -31.39
N VAL A 176 -28.47 25.65 -30.70
CA VAL A 176 -28.34 25.83 -29.24
C VAL A 176 -28.28 24.56 -28.37
N VAL A 177 -27.09 24.30 -27.84
CA VAL A 177 -26.88 23.50 -26.62
C VAL A 177 -26.44 24.43 -25.48
N GLU A 178 -27.09 24.37 -24.30
CA GLU A 178 -26.56 24.97 -23.07
C GLU A 178 -25.61 23.97 -22.37
N SER A 179 -24.45 24.43 -21.90
CA SER A 179 -23.40 23.55 -21.34
C SER A 179 -23.68 23.16 -19.87
N PRO A 180 -23.65 21.86 -19.50
CA PRO A 180 -23.93 21.41 -18.14
C PRO A 180 -22.68 21.48 -17.23
N VAL A 181 -22.75 22.31 -16.18
CA VAL A 181 -21.76 22.32 -15.08
C VAL A 181 -22.36 21.61 -13.86
N ALA A 182 -21.65 20.61 -13.35
CA ALA A 182 -22.17 19.68 -12.34
C ALA A 182 -22.42 20.33 -10.96
N GLY A 183 -23.52 19.90 -10.31
CA GLY A 183 -23.88 20.27 -8.94
C GLY A 183 -25.02 19.37 -8.42
N ASN A 184 -24.73 18.55 -7.41
CA ASN A 184 -25.66 17.66 -6.71
C ASN A 184 -26.47 18.45 -5.64
N LEU A 185 -27.65 18.04 -5.13
CA LEU A 185 -28.37 16.75 -5.15
C LEU A 185 -29.88 16.97 -4.80
N ILE A 186 -30.74 15.99 -5.15
CA ILE A 186 -32.10 15.71 -4.62
C ILE A 186 -33.28 16.61 -5.10
N ASN A 187 -34.39 15.94 -5.41
CA ASN A 187 -35.68 16.52 -5.84
C ASN A 187 -36.64 16.75 -4.68
N LEU A 188 -37.61 17.65 -4.88
CA LEU A 188 -39.04 17.37 -4.63
C LEU A 188 -39.88 18.23 -5.60
N ALA A 189 -41.11 17.82 -5.87
CA ALA A 189 -41.83 18.15 -7.10
C ALA A 189 -43.08 19.03 -6.90
N ASP A 190 -43.70 19.38 -8.03
CA ASP A 190 -45.10 19.81 -8.18
C ASP A 190 -45.44 21.24 -7.66
N GLU A 191 -46.43 21.96 -8.19
CA GLU A 191 -47.51 21.59 -9.14
C GLU A 191 -48.11 22.83 -9.88
N PHE A 192 -48.88 22.57 -10.96
CA PHE A 192 -49.80 23.49 -11.70
C PHE A 192 -49.25 24.75 -12.45
N ASN A 193 -49.86 25.29 -13.53
CA ASN A 193 -50.73 24.82 -14.64
C ASN A 193 -51.04 26.01 -15.62
N VAL A 194 -51.77 25.77 -16.71
CA VAL A 194 -52.67 26.67 -17.47
C VAL A 194 -52.14 27.35 -18.77
N ARG A 195 -52.36 26.64 -19.88
CA ARG A 195 -52.98 27.06 -21.16
C ARG A 195 -52.38 28.21 -22.02
N SER A 196 -51.87 27.80 -23.20
CA SER A 196 -52.40 28.12 -24.56
C SER A 196 -53.19 29.44 -24.75
N ASN A 197 -52.98 30.23 -25.83
CA ASN A 197 -53.04 29.78 -27.23
C ASN A 197 -52.71 30.94 -28.22
N GLY A 198 -52.41 30.62 -29.49
CA GLY A 198 -52.92 31.41 -30.63
C GLY A 198 -51.97 31.84 -31.75
N VAL A 199 -52.47 31.69 -32.99
CA VAL A 199 -51.99 32.29 -34.27
C VAL A 199 -50.64 31.78 -34.80
N MET A 200 -50.45 31.38 -36.07
CA MET A 200 -51.22 30.65 -37.12
C MET A 200 -50.48 30.88 -38.45
N VAL A 201 -50.13 29.82 -39.17
CA VAL A 201 -49.97 29.81 -40.63
C VAL A 201 -50.53 28.48 -41.12
N GLU A 202 -51.39 28.47 -42.14
CA GLU A 202 -52.04 27.26 -42.65
C GLU A 202 -51.30 26.64 -43.84
N SER A 203 -51.18 25.31 -43.85
CA SER A 203 -51.36 24.52 -45.07
C SER A 203 -51.75 23.07 -44.74
N HIS A 204 -52.99 22.71 -45.08
CA HIS A 204 -53.51 21.35 -45.30
C HIS A 204 -52.49 20.38 -45.95
N LEU A 205 -52.51 19.06 -45.76
CA LEU A 205 -53.34 18.07 -45.02
C LEU A 205 -52.45 16.78 -44.91
N VAL A 206 -52.75 15.68 -44.20
CA VAL A 206 -53.99 15.10 -43.62
C VAL A 206 -53.69 14.57 -42.20
N GLU A 207 -54.67 14.59 -41.29
CA GLU A 207 -54.65 13.82 -40.03
C GLU A 207 -55.44 12.50 -40.21
N GLU A 208 -54.94 11.38 -39.70
CA GLU A 208 -55.80 10.22 -39.40
C GLU A 208 -55.85 10.03 -37.87
N GLU A 209 -57.02 10.28 -37.29
CA GLU A 209 -57.31 10.02 -35.87
C GLU A 209 -57.45 8.51 -35.62
N ASP A 210 -56.38 7.85 -35.17
CA ASP A 210 -56.43 6.47 -34.65
C ASP A 210 -57.09 6.47 -33.25
N ALA A 211 -58.39 6.75 -33.23
CA ALA A 211 -59.21 6.90 -32.04
C ALA A 211 -59.22 5.62 -31.18
N GLY A 212 -58.45 5.65 -30.08
CA GLY A 212 -58.27 4.52 -29.16
C GLY A 212 -56.82 4.28 -28.72
N MET A 213 -55.82 4.92 -29.35
CA MET A 213 -54.42 4.75 -28.97
C MET A 213 -53.91 5.77 -27.96
N THR A 214 -53.18 5.26 -26.97
CA THR A 214 -52.47 5.99 -25.91
C THR A 214 -50.99 6.12 -26.27
N LYS A 215 -50.37 7.26 -25.96
CA LYS A 215 -48.93 7.50 -26.14
C LYS A 215 -48.18 7.23 -24.83
N VAL A 216 -47.11 6.43 -24.88
CA VAL A 216 -46.12 6.30 -23.80
C VAL A 216 -44.71 6.57 -24.33
N GLU A 217 -43.85 7.10 -23.47
CA GLU A 217 -42.43 7.27 -23.73
C GLU A 217 -41.66 6.45 -22.71
N ILE A 218 -40.73 5.62 -23.19
CA ILE A 218 -39.98 4.64 -22.40
C ILE A 218 -38.50 4.96 -22.59
N ALA A 219 -37.75 5.17 -21.52
CA ALA A 219 -36.29 5.37 -21.61
C ALA A 219 -35.60 4.02 -21.83
N VAL A 220 -34.68 3.95 -22.80
CA VAL A 220 -34.07 2.70 -23.28
C VAL A 220 -32.54 2.84 -23.31
N GLU A 221 -31.85 2.32 -22.29
CA GLU A 221 -30.39 2.31 -22.24
C GLU A 221 -29.79 1.08 -22.94
N GLY A 222 -28.55 1.24 -23.41
CA GLY A 222 -27.80 0.19 -24.14
C GLY A 222 -27.98 0.24 -25.67
N MET A 223 -28.69 1.23 -26.20
CA MET A 223 -28.71 1.50 -27.65
C MET A 223 -27.43 2.23 -28.06
N HIS A 224 -26.59 1.61 -28.88
CA HIS A 224 -25.30 2.16 -29.31
C HIS A 224 -25.22 2.50 -30.80
N CYS A 225 -26.21 2.13 -31.62
CA CYS A 225 -26.26 2.49 -33.04
C CYS A 225 -27.67 2.34 -33.64
N LYS A 226 -27.86 2.84 -34.87
CA LYS A 226 -29.16 2.84 -35.59
C LYS A 226 -29.72 1.44 -35.93
N SER A 227 -28.96 0.36 -35.76
CA SER A 227 -29.50 -1.00 -35.84
C SER A 227 -30.16 -1.48 -34.53
N CYS A 228 -29.76 -0.95 -33.37
CA CYS A 228 -30.48 -1.14 -32.10
C CYS A 228 -31.90 -0.55 -32.21
N VAL A 229 -31.99 0.70 -32.68
CA VAL A 229 -33.22 1.43 -32.99
C VAL A 229 -34.16 0.57 -33.85
N ARG A 230 -33.72 0.17 -35.06
CA ARG A 230 -34.52 -0.70 -35.94
C ARG A 230 -34.96 -2.01 -35.29
N LYS A 231 -34.06 -2.69 -34.57
CA LYS A 231 -34.38 -3.97 -33.91
C LYS A 231 -35.51 -3.80 -32.87
N ILE A 232 -35.55 -2.67 -32.16
CA ILE A 232 -36.61 -2.36 -31.20
C ILE A 232 -37.91 -1.97 -31.95
N GLU A 233 -37.82 -1.07 -32.92
CA GLU A 233 -38.97 -0.64 -33.73
C GLU A 233 -39.68 -1.82 -34.42
N GLU A 234 -38.92 -2.69 -35.11
CA GLU A 234 -39.43 -3.88 -35.78
C GLU A 234 -40.03 -4.89 -34.79
N SER A 235 -39.40 -5.11 -33.64
CA SER A 235 -39.87 -6.10 -32.64
C SER A 235 -41.11 -5.65 -31.89
N VAL A 236 -41.22 -4.37 -31.54
CA VAL A 236 -42.36 -3.82 -30.78
C VAL A 236 -43.56 -3.56 -31.72
N LYS A 237 -43.33 -3.14 -32.97
CA LYS A 237 -44.39 -2.98 -33.97
C LYS A 237 -45.08 -4.30 -34.36
N LEU A 238 -44.45 -5.45 -34.07
CA LEU A 238 -45.06 -6.78 -34.22
C LEU A 238 -45.99 -7.18 -33.05
N MET A 239 -46.07 -6.39 -31.98
CA MET A 239 -46.96 -6.68 -30.85
C MET A 239 -48.40 -6.26 -31.13
N ARG A 240 -49.36 -7.15 -30.82
CA ARG A 240 -50.79 -6.85 -30.98
C ARG A 240 -51.21 -5.72 -30.02
N GLY A 241 -51.81 -4.68 -30.60
CA GLY A 241 -52.21 -3.47 -29.88
C GLY A 241 -51.24 -2.30 -30.03
N VAL A 242 -50.05 -2.46 -30.60
CA VAL A 242 -49.17 -1.32 -30.96
C VAL A 242 -49.49 -0.86 -32.37
N GLY A 243 -49.80 0.42 -32.56
CA GLY A 243 -50.00 1.02 -33.89
C GLY A 243 -48.70 1.57 -34.47
N ALA A 244 -47.98 2.36 -33.66
CA ALA A 244 -46.70 2.95 -34.07
C ALA A 244 -45.67 2.95 -32.93
N ILE A 245 -44.40 2.87 -33.31
CA ILE A 245 -43.25 3.09 -32.44
C ILE A 245 -42.22 3.90 -33.23
N ARG A 246 -41.54 4.82 -32.54
CA ARG A 246 -40.37 5.56 -33.02
C ARG A 246 -39.34 5.59 -31.91
N VAL A 247 -38.09 5.23 -32.19
CA VAL A 247 -37.03 5.16 -31.19
C VAL A 247 -35.89 6.12 -31.54
N SER A 248 -35.61 7.07 -30.65
CA SER A 248 -34.48 7.97 -30.77
C SER A 248 -33.24 7.34 -30.13
N LEU A 249 -32.14 7.28 -30.89
CA LEU A 249 -30.84 6.88 -30.34
C LEU A 249 -30.31 7.97 -29.40
N ASP A 250 -30.44 9.22 -29.84
CA ASP A 250 -29.72 10.37 -29.30
C ASP A 250 -30.36 10.82 -27.97
N ASP A 251 -31.70 10.79 -27.91
CA ASP A 251 -32.47 11.04 -26.67
C ASP A 251 -32.61 9.78 -25.79
N LYS A 252 -32.17 8.61 -26.28
CA LYS A 252 -32.37 7.27 -25.66
C LYS A 252 -33.84 6.94 -25.31
N LEU A 253 -34.81 7.51 -26.04
CA LEU A 253 -36.25 7.35 -25.77
C LEU A 253 -36.98 6.57 -26.88
N ALA A 254 -37.85 5.65 -26.46
CA ALA A 254 -38.78 4.92 -27.32
C ALA A 254 -40.20 5.47 -27.12
N THR A 255 -40.72 6.17 -28.12
CA THR A 255 -42.10 6.67 -28.15
C THR A 255 -43.01 5.63 -28.79
N VAL A 256 -44.07 5.20 -28.10
CA VAL A 256 -44.97 4.13 -28.55
C VAL A 256 -46.43 4.58 -28.46
N LEU A 257 -47.17 4.40 -29.56
CA LEU A 257 -48.62 4.57 -29.64
C LEU A 257 -49.27 3.18 -29.62
N TYR A 258 -50.08 2.91 -28.60
CA TYR A 258 -50.70 1.60 -28.38
C TYR A 258 -52.11 1.71 -27.81
N ASP A 259 -52.93 0.73 -28.16
CA ASP A 259 -54.31 0.53 -27.69
C ASP A 259 -54.31 -0.07 -26.28
N ALA A 260 -54.80 0.70 -25.30
CA ALA A 260 -54.74 0.37 -23.88
C ALA A 260 -55.63 -0.81 -23.47
N ASP A 261 -56.68 -1.13 -24.25
CA ASP A 261 -57.53 -2.31 -24.03
C ASP A 261 -56.85 -3.61 -24.51
N LYS A 262 -55.81 -3.51 -25.35
CA LYS A 262 -55.17 -4.65 -26.02
C LYS A 262 -53.74 -4.94 -25.54
N THR A 263 -53.01 -3.93 -25.08
CA THR A 263 -51.62 -4.04 -24.62
C THR A 263 -51.34 -3.01 -23.51
N SER A 264 -50.33 -3.25 -22.68
CA SER A 264 -49.89 -2.30 -21.65
C SER A 264 -48.44 -1.85 -21.84
N ASP A 265 -48.17 -0.62 -21.43
CA ASP A 265 -46.85 0.00 -21.26
C ASP A 265 -45.81 -0.92 -20.59
N VAL A 266 -46.18 -1.58 -19.49
CA VAL A 266 -45.29 -2.53 -18.78
C VAL A 266 -44.86 -3.68 -19.68
N LYS A 267 -45.78 -4.26 -20.47
CA LYS A 267 -45.47 -5.35 -21.42
C LYS A 267 -44.59 -4.86 -22.58
N ILE A 268 -44.74 -3.60 -22.99
CA ILE A 268 -43.87 -2.98 -23.99
C ILE A 268 -42.46 -2.79 -23.42
N ALA A 269 -42.32 -2.25 -22.20
CA ALA A 269 -41.04 -2.10 -21.53
C ALA A 269 -40.33 -3.45 -21.32
N ASP A 270 -41.05 -4.48 -20.85
CA ASP A 270 -40.48 -5.83 -20.69
C ASP A 270 -40.08 -6.47 -22.02
N LYS A 271 -40.81 -6.21 -23.11
CA LYS A 271 -40.40 -6.65 -24.45
C LYS A 271 -39.08 -6.01 -24.91
N ILE A 272 -38.81 -4.78 -24.47
CA ILE A 272 -37.53 -4.10 -24.75
C ILE A 272 -36.40 -4.68 -23.87
N LYS A 273 -36.70 -5.05 -22.61
CA LYS A 273 -35.76 -5.79 -21.72
C LYS A 273 -35.36 -7.15 -22.30
N GLU A 274 -36.31 -7.92 -22.86
CA GLU A 274 -36.02 -9.19 -23.55
C GLU A 274 -35.05 -9.03 -24.73
N LEU A 275 -34.98 -7.85 -25.37
CA LEU A 275 -34.05 -7.56 -26.47
C LEU A 275 -32.63 -7.19 -26.01
N SER A 276 -32.39 -7.24 -24.68
CA SER A 276 -31.16 -6.88 -23.97
C SER A 276 -30.87 -5.37 -23.86
N PHE A 277 -31.91 -4.53 -23.86
CA PHE A 277 -31.83 -3.10 -23.57
C PHE A 277 -32.55 -2.78 -22.26
N LYS A 278 -32.00 -1.93 -21.38
CA LYS A 278 -32.69 -1.58 -20.13
C LYS A 278 -33.84 -0.63 -20.46
N ALA A 279 -35.07 -1.02 -20.16
CA ALA A 279 -36.24 -0.16 -20.35
C ALA A 279 -36.83 0.30 -19.01
N THR A 280 -37.00 1.62 -18.84
CA THR A 280 -37.64 2.26 -17.67
C THR A 280 -38.83 3.11 -18.10
N LEU A 281 -39.91 3.02 -17.33
CA LEU A 281 -41.10 3.86 -17.47
C LEU A 281 -40.97 5.11 -16.58
N PRO A 282 -41.50 6.27 -16.99
CA PRO A 282 -41.30 7.54 -16.28
C PRO A 282 -41.91 7.56 -14.86
N ASP A 283 -42.89 6.71 -14.59
CA ASP A 283 -43.67 6.68 -13.35
C ASP A 283 -42.97 6.00 -12.15
N GLY A 284 -41.70 5.58 -12.30
CA GLY A 284 -40.85 5.06 -11.21
C GLY A 284 -41.25 3.72 -10.58
N ARG A 285 -42.37 3.10 -10.99
CA ARG A 285 -42.92 1.89 -10.36
C ARG A 285 -42.10 0.64 -10.69
N VAL A 286 -41.22 0.24 -9.77
CA VAL A 286 -40.59 -1.09 -9.75
C VAL A 286 -41.54 -2.08 -9.08
N PHE A 287 -42.00 -3.10 -9.81
CA PHE A 287 -42.81 -4.18 -9.25
C PHE A 287 -41.96 -5.44 -9.10
N SER A 288 -41.95 -6.05 -7.91
CA SER A 288 -41.18 -7.27 -7.63
C SER A 288 -41.93 -8.50 -8.15
N PRO A 289 -41.32 -9.35 -9.00
CA PRO A 289 -41.87 -10.65 -9.33
C PRO A 289 -41.34 -11.72 -8.37
N ASP A 290 -42.20 -12.23 -7.49
CA ASP A 290 -42.00 -13.53 -6.87
C ASP A 290 -43.29 -14.36 -6.91
N SER A 291 -43.13 -15.68 -6.91
CA SER A 291 -44.13 -16.74 -6.99
C SER A 291 -44.80 -17.03 -8.36
N THR A 292 -44.78 -18.34 -8.68
CA THR A 292 -45.64 -19.10 -9.63
C THR A 292 -45.38 -19.03 -11.16
N GLY A 293 -45.33 -20.22 -11.80
CA GLY A 293 -45.82 -20.38 -13.18
C GLY A 293 -44.96 -21.10 -14.25
N ASN A 294 -44.76 -22.42 -14.13
CA ASN A 294 -44.41 -23.38 -15.20
C ASN A 294 -44.41 -22.91 -16.69
N ALA A 295 -43.31 -23.14 -17.45
CA ALA A 295 -43.20 -24.29 -18.40
C ALA A 295 -42.12 -24.18 -19.54
N ARG A 296 -41.28 -25.22 -19.62
CA ARG A 296 -40.76 -25.94 -20.83
C ARG A 296 -40.12 -25.23 -22.06
N SER A 297 -39.01 -25.86 -22.49
CA SER A 297 -38.46 -25.97 -23.87
C SER A 297 -37.72 -24.75 -24.44
N LYS A 298 -36.38 -24.82 -24.63
CA LYS A 298 -35.61 -25.53 -25.68
C LYS A 298 -35.74 -24.92 -27.10
N VAL A 299 -34.60 -24.55 -27.72
CA VAL A 299 -34.00 -25.21 -28.91
C VAL A 299 -32.80 -24.40 -29.49
N ASN A 300 -31.63 -25.06 -29.64
CA ASN A 300 -30.50 -24.84 -30.59
C ASN A 300 -29.95 -23.41 -30.88
N LYS A 301 -28.64 -23.14 -30.65
CA LYS A 301 -27.48 -23.40 -31.56
C LYS A 301 -27.57 -22.64 -32.91
N ARG A 302 -26.53 -21.95 -33.43
CA ARG A 302 -25.12 -22.40 -33.59
C ARG A 302 -24.20 -21.25 -34.09
N LYS A 303 -22.89 -21.29 -33.72
CA LYS A 303 -21.62 -20.97 -34.45
C LYS A 303 -21.57 -19.92 -35.60
N LYS A 304 -20.44 -19.26 -35.93
CA LYS A 304 -19.10 -18.95 -35.32
C LYS A 304 -18.27 -18.15 -36.38
N VAL A 305 -17.13 -17.57 -36.01
CA VAL A 305 -15.96 -17.10 -36.83
C VAL A 305 -15.92 -15.60 -37.17
N ALA A 306 -14.71 -15.01 -36.99
CA ALA A 306 -14.28 -13.66 -37.38
C ALA A 306 -13.02 -13.76 -38.30
N PRO A 307 -12.47 -12.65 -38.84
CA PRO A 307 -11.28 -12.06 -38.17
C PRO A 307 -11.06 -10.53 -38.33
N LYS A 308 -9.97 -10.08 -37.67
CA LYS A 308 -9.18 -8.82 -37.63
C LYS A 308 -9.11 -7.95 -38.93
N GLN A 309 -8.62 -6.68 -38.96
CA GLN A 309 -7.42 -6.13 -38.29
C GLN A 309 -7.22 -4.57 -38.42
N THR A 310 -6.55 -3.92 -37.42
CA THR A 310 -5.82 -2.60 -37.42
C THR A 310 -6.53 -1.30 -37.85
N LYS A 311 -6.47 -0.11 -37.20
CA LYS A 311 -5.65 0.60 -36.15
C LYS A 311 -4.51 1.52 -36.65
N LEU A 312 -4.61 2.83 -36.31
CA LEU A 312 -3.62 3.91 -35.98
C LEU A 312 -4.45 5.23 -35.87
N GLU A 313 -4.49 6.02 -34.79
CA GLU A 313 -3.47 6.87 -34.10
C GLU A 313 -3.25 8.23 -34.84
N ASP A 314 -3.13 9.41 -34.20
CA ASP A 314 -2.45 9.80 -32.94
C ASP A 314 -3.08 11.02 -32.18
N LEU A 315 -2.97 11.03 -30.83
CA LEU A 315 -2.49 12.09 -29.87
C LEU A 315 -3.03 13.55 -29.92
N THR A 316 -3.15 14.38 -28.85
CA THR A 316 -2.94 14.44 -27.36
C THR A 316 -3.60 15.77 -26.87
N ASP A 317 -3.68 16.31 -25.63
CA ASP A 317 -3.24 16.11 -24.21
C ASP A 317 -4.14 17.10 -23.36
N VAL A 318 -4.17 17.32 -22.03
CA VAL A 318 -3.88 16.63 -20.73
C VAL A 318 -4.33 17.63 -19.61
N ALA A 319 -4.66 17.32 -18.35
CA ALA A 319 -5.42 16.23 -17.70
C ALA A 319 -5.66 16.61 -16.20
N VAL A 320 -6.72 16.10 -15.54
CA VAL A 320 -6.95 16.20 -14.06
C VAL A 320 -7.33 14.81 -13.53
N PRO A 321 -6.82 14.33 -12.38
CA PRO A 321 -6.94 12.91 -12.00
C PRO A 321 -8.24 12.55 -11.27
N MET A 322 -8.79 11.37 -11.59
CA MET A 322 -9.75 10.62 -10.77
C MET A 322 -9.14 9.29 -10.32
N GLU A 323 -9.35 8.92 -9.05
CA GLU A 323 -8.66 7.79 -8.40
C GLU A 323 -9.56 6.63 -7.96
N LYS A 324 -10.89 6.74 -8.10
CA LYS A 324 -11.86 5.72 -7.63
C LYS A 324 -12.03 4.48 -8.51
N ASP A 325 -11.20 4.32 -9.54
CA ASP A 325 -11.47 3.42 -10.67
C ASP A 325 -10.26 2.49 -10.95
N VAL A 326 -9.62 1.98 -9.88
CA VAL A 326 -8.37 1.20 -9.96
C VAL A 326 -8.51 -0.14 -9.22
N GLU A 327 -8.37 -1.24 -9.95
CA GLU A 327 -8.33 -2.61 -9.42
C GLU A 327 -6.90 -3.16 -9.35
N ARG A 328 -6.73 -4.29 -8.65
CA ARG A 328 -5.49 -5.09 -8.60
C ARG A 328 -5.75 -6.49 -9.14
N CYS A 329 -4.91 -6.96 -10.05
CA CYS A 329 -4.84 -8.38 -10.41
C CYS A 329 -3.42 -8.91 -10.17
N PHE A 330 -3.34 -10.22 -9.92
CA PHE A 330 -2.08 -10.95 -9.86
C PHE A 330 -1.99 -11.88 -11.07
N ILE A 331 -0.80 -11.99 -11.67
CA ILE A 331 -0.56 -12.81 -12.85
C ILE A 331 0.69 -13.64 -12.60
N ASN A 332 0.61 -14.96 -12.67
CA ASN A 332 1.79 -15.82 -12.70
C ASN A 332 2.49 -15.66 -14.07
N VAL A 333 3.78 -15.37 -14.07
CA VAL A 333 4.60 -15.13 -15.26
C VAL A 333 5.76 -16.12 -15.32
N THR A 334 5.69 -17.02 -16.31
CA THR A 334 6.65 -18.10 -16.53
C THR A 334 7.70 -17.72 -17.58
N GLY A 335 8.89 -18.31 -17.49
CA GLY A 335 10.01 -18.00 -18.40
C GLY A 335 10.82 -16.76 -18.02
N MET A 336 10.48 -16.06 -16.93
CA MET A 336 11.36 -15.04 -16.34
C MET A 336 12.65 -15.69 -15.84
N THR A 337 13.82 -15.15 -16.23
CA THR A 337 15.14 -15.73 -15.90
C THR A 337 16.10 -14.76 -15.22
N CYS A 338 15.78 -13.46 -15.20
CA CYS A 338 16.60 -12.43 -14.54
C CYS A 338 15.76 -11.19 -14.21
N ALA A 339 16.30 -10.31 -13.34
CA ALA A 339 15.66 -9.04 -12.98
C ALA A 339 15.42 -8.11 -14.20
N SER A 340 16.16 -8.30 -15.29
CA SER A 340 15.95 -7.58 -16.54
C SER A 340 14.67 -8.03 -17.26
N CYS A 341 14.31 -9.32 -17.24
CA CYS A 341 13.01 -9.79 -17.76
C CYS A 341 11.86 -9.08 -17.04
N VAL A 342 11.92 -9.06 -15.71
CA VAL A 342 11.04 -8.28 -14.82
C VAL A 342 11.01 -6.81 -15.23
N ASN A 343 12.15 -6.13 -15.31
CA ASN A 343 12.23 -4.71 -15.67
C ASN A 343 11.77 -4.43 -17.14
N ASN A 344 11.70 -5.44 -18.01
CA ASN A 344 11.15 -5.33 -19.37
C ASN A 344 9.63 -5.49 -19.38
N ILE A 345 9.09 -6.39 -18.56
CA ILE A 345 7.63 -6.51 -18.35
C ILE A 345 7.12 -5.20 -17.74
N GLU A 346 7.71 -4.74 -16.64
CA GLU A 346 7.34 -3.50 -15.95
C GLU A 346 7.39 -2.26 -16.86
N ARG A 347 8.42 -2.14 -17.72
CA ARG A 347 8.60 -0.97 -18.59
C ARG A 347 7.73 -0.93 -19.83
N ASN A 348 7.31 -2.08 -20.36
CA ASN A 348 6.43 -2.10 -21.53
C ASN A 348 4.97 -2.05 -21.09
N ILE A 349 4.61 -2.82 -20.07
CA ILE A 349 3.23 -2.87 -19.55
C ILE A 349 2.89 -1.63 -18.73
N GLY A 350 3.84 -1.07 -17.98
CA GLY A 350 3.72 0.25 -17.35
C GLY A 350 3.76 1.45 -18.31
N ARG A 351 3.54 1.22 -19.61
CA ARG A 351 3.29 2.24 -20.65
C ARG A 351 1.96 2.04 -21.37
N GLU A 352 1.28 0.91 -21.17
CA GLU A 352 0.01 0.62 -21.81
C GLU A 352 -1.10 1.43 -21.11
N GLU A 353 -2.01 1.99 -21.90
CA GLU A 353 -3.08 2.84 -21.38
C GLU A 353 -4.00 2.05 -20.45
N GLY A 354 -4.36 2.68 -19.33
CA GLY A 354 -5.15 2.05 -18.27
C GLY A 354 -4.34 1.38 -17.17
N ILE A 355 -3.03 1.17 -17.31
CA ILE A 355 -2.20 0.58 -16.25
C ILE A 355 -1.58 1.67 -15.37
N VAL A 356 -1.87 1.61 -14.06
CA VAL A 356 -1.47 2.59 -13.05
C VAL A 356 -0.11 2.25 -12.45
N SER A 357 0.15 0.97 -12.17
CA SER A 357 1.48 0.49 -11.78
C SER A 357 1.60 -1.02 -11.97
N ILE A 358 2.80 -1.51 -12.28
CA ILE A 358 3.12 -2.94 -12.33
C ILE A 358 4.40 -3.22 -11.54
N LEU A 359 4.39 -4.30 -10.75
CA LEU A 359 5.54 -4.78 -9.97
C LEU A 359 5.67 -6.29 -10.18
N VAL A 360 6.85 -6.76 -10.60
CA VAL A 360 7.04 -8.18 -10.96
C VAL A 360 8.11 -8.86 -10.10
N GLY A 361 7.69 -9.79 -9.26
CA GLY A 361 8.52 -10.60 -8.38
C GLY A 361 9.18 -11.76 -9.12
N LEU A 362 10.48 -11.66 -9.40
CA LEU A 362 11.26 -12.74 -10.02
C LEU A 362 11.28 -14.03 -9.17
N MET A 363 11.27 -13.90 -7.84
CA MET A 363 11.34 -15.02 -6.90
C MET A 363 10.00 -15.75 -6.73
N SER A 364 8.89 -15.00 -6.74
CA SER A 364 7.54 -15.55 -6.62
C SER A 364 6.95 -16.00 -7.96
N GLY A 365 7.55 -15.59 -9.08
CA GLY A 365 7.01 -15.84 -10.41
C GLY A 365 5.73 -15.05 -10.70
N ARG A 366 5.46 -13.95 -9.99
CA ARG A 366 4.19 -13.20 -10.03
C ARG A 366 4.38 -11.74 -10.40
N ALA A 367 3.42 -11.19 -11.14
CA ALA A 367 3.23 -9.76 -11.36
C ALA A 367 1.99 -9.28 -10.59
N GLU A 368 2.11 -8.23 -9.78
CA GLU A 368 0.97 -7.41 -9.35
C GLU A 368 0.77 -6.31 -10.40
N VAL A 369 -0.46 -6.11 -10.86
CA VAL A 369 -0.81 -5.02 -11.77
C VAL A 369 -1.99 -4.25 -11.22
N LYS A 370 -1.80 -2.95 -11.01
CA LYS A 370 -2.86 -1.97 -10.74
C LYS A 370 -3.31 -1.38 -12.06
N TYR A 371 -4.58 -1.55 -12.41
CA TYR A 371 -5.15 -1.15 -13.70
C TYR A 371 -6.54 -0.53 -13.52
N ARG A 372 -7.01 0.21 -14.52
CA ARG A 372 -8.38 0.71 -14.62
C ARG A 372 -9.24 -0.24 -15.46
N PRO A 373 -10.23 -0.95 -14.88
CA PRO A 373 -11.08 -1.90 -15.62
C PRO A 373 -11.89 -1.24 -16.74
N SER A 374 -12.14 0.06 -16.62
CA SER A 374 -12.79 0.91 -17.62
C SER A 374 -11.96 1.13 -18.90
N ILE A 375 -10.67 0.81 -18.89
CA ILE A 375 -9.73 1.04 -20.00
C ILE A 375 -9.11 -0.28 -20.48
N ILE A 376 -8.70 -1.17 -19.58
CA ILE A 376 -8.01 -2.41 -19.92
C ILE A 376 -8.46 -3.58 -19.04
N ASP A 377 -8.65 -4.75 -19.66
CA ASP A 377 -9.02 -5.99 -18.96
C ASP A 377 -7.80 -6.89 -18.66
N THR A 378 -7.88 -7.59 -17.53
CA THR A 378 -6.98 -8.66 -17.08
C THR A 378 -6.54 -9.64 -18.18
N THR A 379 -7.44 -10.09 -19.07
CA THR A 379 -7.09 -11.02 -20.16
C THR A 379 -6.25 -10.36 -21.25
N THR A 380 -6.35 -9.03 -21.40
CA THR A 380 -5.50 -8.23 -22.30
C THR A 380 -4.11 -8.05 -21.69
N ILE A 381 -4.03 -7.80 -20.36
CA ILE A 381 -2.76 -7.71 -19.63
C ILE A 381 -1.97 -9.03 -19.73
N VAL A 382 -2.64 -10.19 -19.65
CA VAL A 382 -2.01 -11.50 -19.91
C VAL A 382 -1.47 -11.60 -21.33
N GLN A 383 -2.25 -11.24 -22.35
CA GLN A 383 -1.80 -11.28 -23.76
C GLN A 383 -0.58 -10.38 -24.01
N LEU A 384 -0.53 -9.19 -23.37
CA LEU A 384 0.64 -8.30 -23.43
C LEU A 384 1.91 -8.94 -22.83
N ILE A 385 1.79 -9.75 -21.78
CA ILE A 385 2.92 -10.50 -21.22
C ILE A 385 3.35 -11.65 -22.15
N GLU A 386 2.40 -12.33 -22.80
CA GLU A 386 2.66 -13.38 -23.79
C GLU A 386 3.33 -12.84 -25.06
N ASP A 387 2.90 -11.69 -25.58
CA ASP A 387 3.51 -11.01 -26.73
C ASP A 387 4.94 -10.51 -26.43
N LEU A 388 5.26 -10.19 -25.16
CA LEU A 388 6.64 -9.95 -24.70
C LEU A 388 7.49 -11.24 -24.61
N GLY A 389 6.88 -12.40 -24.81
CA GLY A 389 7.53 -13.70 -24.87
C GLY A 389 7.67 -14.43 -23.53
N PHE A 390 6.79 -14.14 -22.57
CA PHE A 390 6.71 -14.81 -21.26
C PHE A 390 5.31 -15.43 -21.09
N GLY A 391 5.21 -16.72 -20.73
CA GLY A 391 3.90 -17.37 -20.62
C GLY A 391 3.16 -16.91 -19.36
N ALA A 392 1.95 -16.38 -19.48
CA ALA A 392 1.23 -15.75 -18.37
C ALA A 392 -0.12 -16.41 -18.05
N SER A 393 -0.50 -16.42 -16.79
CA SER A 393 -1.82 -16.89 -16.34
C SER A 393 -2.35 -16.08 -15.15
N ILE A 394 -3.63 -15.76 -15.15
CA ILE A 394 -4.26 -14.97 -14.08
C ILE A 394 -4.28 -15.78 -12.78
N GLN A 395 -3.94 -15.13 -11.67
CA GLN A 395 -4.17 -15.61 -10.32
C GLN A 395 -5.20 -14.67 -9.66
N ASP A 396 -6.44 -15.12 -9.57
CA ASP A 396 -7.58 -14.33 -9.08
C ASP A 396 -7.48 -14.07 -7.57
N GLY A 397 -6.70 -13.06 -7.17
CA GLY A 397 -6.41 -12.72 -5.77
C GLY A 397 -7.33 -11.67 -5.14
N SER A 398 -8.47 -11.36 -5.75
CA SER A 398 -9.43 -10.34 -5.28
C SER A 398 -10.86 -10.85 -5.09
N GLY A 399 -11.16 -12.08 -5.52
CA GLY A 399 -12.45 -12.74 -5.25
C GLY A 399 -12.51 -13.28 -3.82
N LYS A 400 -13.65 -13.12 -3.14
CA LYS A 400 -13.88 -13.64 -1.77
C LYS A 400 -14.04 -15.18 -1.67
N GLY A 401 -13.68 -15.92 -2.71
CA GLY A 401 -13.77 -17.38 -2.74
C GLY A 401 -12.48 -18.03 -2.28
N GLY A 402 -12.57 -19.12 -1.51
CA GLY A 402 -11.43 -19.97 -1.19
C GLY A 402 -10.95 -20.71 -2.44
N GLN A 403 -9.63 -20.82 -2.60
CA GLN A 403 -9.02 -21.65 -3.64
C GLN A 403 -8.12 -22.70 -3.00
N THR A 404 -8.39 -23.97 -3.26
CA THR A 404 -7.52 -25.08 -2.87
C THR A 404 -7.03 -25.84 -4.10
N GLU A 405 -5.77 -26.30 -4.03
CA GLU A 405 -5.30 -27.36 -4.91
C GLU A 405 -5.31 -28.69 -4.13
N LEU A 406 -5.86 -29.73 -4.73
CA LEU A 406 -5.94 -31.08 -4.18
C LEU A 406 -5.11 -32.03 -5.04
N ASN A 407 -4.45 -33.00 -4.42
CA ASN A 407 -3.81 -34.12 -5.10
C ASN A 407 -4.76 -35.34 -5.05
N ILE A 408 -5.22 -35.79 -6.22
CA ILE A 408 -6.23 -36.84 -6.39
C ILE A 408 -5.60 -38.11 -6.94
N THR A 409 -5.64 -39.15 -6.12
CA THR A 409 -5.14 -40.50 -6.43
C THR A 409 -6.22 -41.38 -7.04
N GLY A 410 -5.81 -42.35 -7.87
CA GLY A 410 -6.73 -43.28 -8.56
C GLY A 410 -7.28 -42.80 -9.91
N MET A 411 -7.06 -41.54 -10.31
CA MET A 411 -7.42 -41.08 -11.65
C MET A 411 -6.57 -41.79 -12.72
N THR A 412 -7.21 -42.47 -13.68
CA THR A 412 -6.53 -43.26 -14.72
C THR A 412 -6.84 -42.81 -16.15
N CYS A 413 -7.89 -42.02 -16.37
CA CYS A 413 -8.33 -41.58 -17.70
C CYS A 413 -9.15 -40.28 -17.66
N SER A 414 -9.39 -39.67 -18.82
CA SER A 414 -10.14 -38.41 -18.95
C SER A 414 -11.62 -38.52 -18.54
N SER A 415 -12.20 -39.72 -18.46
CA SER A 415 -13.53 -39.92 -17.89
C SER A 415 -13.54 -39.85 -16.36
N CYS A 416 -12.42 -40.10 -15.66
CA CYS A 416 -12.30 -39.81 -14.23
C CYS A 416 -12.35 -38.29 -14.00
N VAL A 417 -11.55 -37.55 -14.78
CA VAL A 417 -11.46 -36.08 -14.79
C VAL A 417 -12.86 -35.46 -14.90
N HIS A 418 -13.59 -35.76 -15.98
CA HIS A 418 -14.93 -35.21 -16.17
C HIS A 418 -15.97 -35.71 -15.17
N GLY A 419 -15.78 -36.89 -14.56
CA GLY A 419 -16.64 -37.39 -13.48
C GLY A 419 -16.52 -36.53 -12.22
N ILE A 420 -15.29 -36.21 -11.82
CA ILE A 420 -14.99 -35.33 -10.68
C ILE A 420 -15.44 -33.89 -10.98
N GLU A 421 -15.11 -33.37 -12.17
CA GLU A 421 -15.53 -32.02 -12.59
C GLU A 421 -17.06 -31.86 -12.58
N SER A 422 -17.80 -32.81 -13.16
CA SER A 422 -19.27 -32.73 -13.21
C SER A 422 -19.89 -32.83 -11.82
N ARG A 423 -19.42 -33.75 -10.97
CA ARG A 423 -19.97 -33.95 -9.61
C ARG A 423 -19.77 -32.72 -8.73
N LEU A 424 -18.58 -32.12 -8.76
CA LEU A 424 -18.30 -30.93 -7.95
C LEU A 424 -18.91 -29.65 -8.54
N GLN A 425 -19.12 -29.57 -9.85
CA GLN A 425 -19.86 -28.46 -10.47
C GLN A 425 -21.38 -28.51 -10.21
N GLU A 426 -21.92 -29.64 -9.76
CA GLU A 426 -23.31 -29.80 -9.30
C GLU A 426 -23.50 -29.43 -7.80
N VAL A 427 -22.44 -29.07 -7.07
CA VAL A 427 -22.50 -28.76 -5.62
C VAL A 427 -22.57 -27.25 -5.38
N ASP A 428 -23.62 -26.82 -4.69
CA ASP A 428 -23.80 -25.43 -4.24
C ASP A 428 -22.57 -24.97 -3.42
N GLY A 429 -22.00 -23.83 -3.82
CA GLY A 429 -20.77 -23.28 -3.26
C GLY A 429 -19.52 -23.44 -4.16
N VAL A 430 -19.48 -24.39 -5.11
CA VAL A 430 -18.33 -24.52 -6.03
C VAL A 430 -18.44 -23.53 -7.20
N THR A 431 -17.57 -22.53 -7.26
CA THR A 431 -17.56 -21.51 -8.32
C THR A 431 -16.81 -21.97 -9.57
N TYR A 432 -15.74 -22.77 -9.41
CA TYR A 432 -14.90 -23.23 -10.49
C TYR A 432 -14.16 -24.51 -10.09
N ILE A 433 -14.04 -25.45 -11.03
CA ILE A 433 -13.16 -26.62 -10.90
C ILE A 433 -12.40 -26.86 -12.21
N SER A 434 -11.15 -27.31 -12.10
CA SER A 434 -10.41 -27.92 -13.20
C SER A 434 -9.52 -29.06 -12.69
N VAL A 435 -9.55 -30.21 -13.37
CA VAL A 435 -8.82 -31.41 -12.95
C VAL A 435 -7.74 -31.78 -13.99
N ALA A 436 -6.49 -31.85 -13.55
CA ALA A 436 -5.32 -32.04 -14.39
C ALA A 436 -4.74 -33.47 -14.25
N LEU A 437 -5.16 -34.38 -15.13
CA LEU A 437 -4.71 -35.78 -15.14
C LEU A 437 -3.18 -35.95 -15.18
N ALA A 438 -2.47 -35.05 -15.87
CA ALA A 438 -1.02 -35.12 -16.05
C ALA A 438 -0.20 -34.79 -14.77
N THR A 439 -0.79 -34.04 -13.83
CA THR A 439 -0.19 -33.72 -12.51
C THR A 439 -0.88 -34.46 -11.36
N SER A 440 -1.92 -35.26 -11.67
CA SER A 440 -2.84 -35.86 -10.70
C SER A 440 -3.48 -34.85 -9.72
N SER A 441 -3.56 -33.57 -10.09
CA SER A 441 -4.07 -32.51 -9.22
C SER A 441 -5.36 -31.87 -9.72
N ALA A 442 -6.11 -31.25 -8.82
CA ALA A 442 -7.34 -30.52 -9.10
C ALA A 442 -7.29 -29.16 -8.42
N ILE A 443 -7.76 -28.12 -9.11
CA ILE A 443 -7.92 -26.78 -8.56
C ILE A 443 -9.41 -26.53 -8.39
N VAL A 444 -9.84 -26.24 -7.16
CA VAL A 444 -11.22 -25.93 -6.82
C VAL A 444 -11.28 -24.51 -6.25
N LYS A 445 -12.17 -23.68 -6.76
CA LYS A 445 -12.60 -22.41 -6.15
C LYS A 445 -14.02 -22.58 -5.64
N TYR A 446 -14.24 -22.22 -4.38
CA TYR A 446 -15.48 -22.45 -3.66
C TYR A 446 -15.74 -21.33 -2.65
N ASP A 447 -16.97 -21.22 -2.16
CA ASP A 447 -17.33 -20.29 -1.09
C ASP A 447 -17.02 -20.89 0.30
N PRO A 448 -16.08 -20.32 1.10
CA PRO A 448 -15.72 -20.85 2.41
C PRO A 448 -16.81 -20.71 3.47
N GLU A 449 -17.87 -19.92 3.22
CA GLU A 449 -19.03 -19.80 4.12
C GLU A 449 -20.07 -20.90 3.88
N VAL A 450 -19.98 -21.62 2.75
CA VAL A 450 -20.95 -22.64 2.32
C VAL A 450 -20.36 -24.05 2.27
N LEU A 451 -19.09 -24.20 1.85
CA LEU A 451 -18.47 -25.50 1.59
C LEU A 451 -17.04 -25.57 2.13
N GLY A 452 -16.71 -26.65 2.85
CA GLY A 452 -15.40 -26.85 3.44
C GLY A 452 -14.46 -27.72 2.59
N VAL A 453 -13.15 -27.61 2.86
CA VAL A 453 -12.11 -28.43 2.21
C VAL A 453 -12.32 -29.93 2.46
N ARG A 454 -12.83 -30.29 3.65
CA ARG A 454 -13.16 -31.69 3.99
C ARG A 454 -14.31 -32.23 3.14
N ASP A 455 -15.30 -31.40 2.88
CA ASP A 455 -16.50 -31.78 2.15
C ASP A 455 -16.18 -31.98 0.66
N ILE A 456 -15.32 -31.12 0.11
CA ILE A 456 -14.75 -31.31 -1.24
C ILE A 456 -13.94 -32.61 -1.32
N ILE A 457 -13.16 -32.95 -0.28
CA ILE A 457 -12.41 -34.21 -0.22
C ILE A 457 -13.36 -35.43 -0.14
N SER A 458 -14.35 -35.42 0.76
CA SER A 458 -15.29 -36.52 0.90
C SER A 458 -16.16 -36.72 -0.35
N LEU A 459 -16.54 -35.64 -1.05
CA LEU A 459 -17.22 -35.70 -2.35
C LEU A 459 -16.36 -36.37 -3.45
N ILE A 460 -15.04 -36.27 -3.38
CA ILE A 460 -14.12 -36.95 -4.32
C ILE A 460 -13.91 -38.43 -3.91
N GLU A 461 -13.88 -38.72 -2.61
CA GLU A 461 -13.82 -40.08 -2.07
C GLU A 461 -15.11 -40.87 -2.34
N ASP A 462 -16.28 -40.23 -2.25
CA ASP A 462 -17.59 -40.74 -2.70
C ASP A 462 -17.62 -41.06 -4.21
N CYS A 463 -16.79 -40.38 -5.01
CA CYS A 463 -16.58 -40.71 -6.42
C CYS A 463 -15.58 -41.86 -6.64
N GLY A 464 -14.97 -42.40 -5.58
CA GLY A 464 -14.02 -43.50 -5.62
C GLY A 464 -12.56 -43.10 -5.84
N PHE A 465 -12.20 -41.83 -5.59
CA PHE A 465 -10.83 -41.32 -5.75
C PHE A 465 -10.30 -40.77 -4.42
N GLY A 466 -9.08 -41.15 -4.03
CA GLY A 466 -8.50 -40.67 -2.77
C GLY A 466 -7.95 -39.25 -2.93
N ALA A 467 -8.56 -38.26 -2.28
CA ALA A 467 -8.14 -36.86 -2.34
C ALA A 467 -7.33 -36.44 -1.10
N SER A 468 -6.39 -35.52 -1.29
CA SER A 468 -5.58 -34.93 -0.23
C SER A 468 -5.30 -33.45 -0.51
N PRO A 469 -5.24 -32.56 0.50
CA PRO A 469 -4.89 -31.17 0.27
C PRO A 469 -3.44 -31.10 -0.21
N ARG A 470 -3.20 -30.39 -1.31
CA ARG A 470 -1.84 -30.08 -1.75
C ARG A 470 -1.33 -28.91 -0.91
N SER A 471 -0.76 -29.23 0.25
CA SER A 471 -0.23 -28.22 1.17
C SER A 471 0.73 -27.28 0.45
N HIS A 472 0.59 -25.97 0.69
CA HIS A 472 1.49 -24.94 0.16
C HIS A 472 2.79 -24.92 0.98
N ASP A 473 3.47 -26.07 1.01
CA ASP A 473 4.65 -26.32 1.83
C ASP A 473 5.83 -25.49 1.29
N SER A 474 6.02 -24.26 1.80
CA SER A 474 7.07 -23.34 1.35
C SER A 474 8.50 -23.86 1.57
N ARG A 475 8.66 -25.07 2.13
CA ARG A 475 9.84 -25.92 1.91
C ARG A 475 10.21 -26.05 0.43
N VAL A 476 9.27 -25.92 -0.52
CA VAL A 476 9.56 -25.85 -1.97
C VAL A 476 10.49 -24.67 -2.30
N GLY A 477 10.25 -23.48 -1.77
CA GLY A 477 11.16 -22.33 -1.93
C GLY A 477 12.53 -22.57 -1.28
N ALA A 478 12.55 -23.21 -0.10
CA ALA A 478 13.81 -23.60 0.55
C ALA A 478 14.57 -24.71 -0.23
N LEU A 479 13.86 -25.58 -0.96
CA LEU A 479 14.43 -26.58 -1.87
C LEU A 479 15.04 -25.90 -3.11
N ASP A 480 14.33 -24.95 -3.73
CA ASP A 480 14.85 -24.22 -4.89
C ASP A 480 16.10 -23.40 -4.56
N HIS A 481 16.14 -22.73 -3.40
CA HIS A 481 17.35 -22.08 -2.90
C HIS A 481 18.52 -23.08 -2.75
N ARG A 482 18.28 -24.28 -2.20
CA ARG A 482 19.30 -25.34 -2.08
C ARG A 482 19.76 -25.85 -3.44
N VAL A 483 18.85 -26.03 -4.39
CA VAL A 483 19.15 -26.44 -5.77
C VAL A 483 20.01 -25.37 -6.47
N ALA A 484 19.64 -24.09 -6.39
CA ALA A 484 20.42 -22.98 -6.97
C ALA A 484 21.83 -22.87 -6.36
N ILE A 485 21.96 -22.99 -5.03
CA ILE A 485 23.26 -23.04 -4.35
C ILE A 485 24.09 -24.23 -4.85
N GLN A 486 23.49 -25.41 -5.07
CA GLN A 486 24.19 -26.58 -5.57
C GLN A 486 24.59 -26.44 -7.05
N GLN A 487 23.78 -25.78 -7.89
CA GLN A 487 24.13 -25.48 -9.28
C GLN A 487 25.35 -24.55 -9.37
N TRP A 488 25.33 -23.42 -8.66
CA TRP A 488 26.47 -22.50 -8.61
C TRP A 488 27.72 -23.14 -7.98
N ARG A 489 27.56 -23.96 -6.93
CA ARG A 489 28.66 -24.75 -6.36
C ARG A 489 29.28 -25.70 -7.38
N ARG A 490 28.49 -26.34 -8.26
CA ARG A 490 28.99 -27.20 -9.34
C ARG A 490 29.73 -26.39 -10.41
N SER A 491 29.17 -25.25 -10.84
CA SER A 491 29.81 -24.33 -11.81
C SER A 491 31.14 -23.77 -11.29
N PHE A 492 31.19 -23.34 -10.02
CA PHE A 492 32.42 -22.93 -9.35
C PHE A 492 33.42 -24.09 -9.25
N LEU A 493 32.99 -25.28 -8.84
CA LEU A 493 33.89 -26.42 -8.67
C LEU A 493 34.49 -26.91 -10.00
N THR A 494 33.72 -26.93 -11.11
CA THR A 494 34.28 -27.26 -12.43
C THR A 494 35.24 -26.18 -12.93
N ALA A 495 34.89 -24.90 -12.76
CA ALA A 495 35.80 -23.80 -13.07
C ALA A 495 37.10 -23.88 -12.25
N LEU A 496 37.02 -24.20 -10.95
CA LEU A 496 38.17 -24.32 -10.05
C LEU A 496 39.07 -25.50 -10.42
N ILE A 497 38.50 -26.69 -10.65
CA ILE A 497 39.24 -27.93 -10.95
C ILE A 497 40.11 -27.78 -12.21
N PHE A 498 39.61 -27.12 -13.26
CA PHE A 498 40.35 -26.93 -14.51
C PHE A 498 41.09 -25.59 -14.58
N GLY A 499 40.59 -24.54 -13.92
CA GLY A 499 41.20 -23.21 -13.90
C GLY A 499 42.41 -23.07 -12.99
N VAL A 500 42.43 -23.72 -11.81
CA VAL A 500 43.62 -23.70 -10.93
C VAL A 500 44.85 -24.31 -11.62
N PRO A 501 44.78 -25.46 -12.32
CA PRO A 501 45.86 -25.93 -13.17
C PRO A 501 46.35 -24.90 -14.20
N VAL A 502 45.46 -24.17 -14.87
CA VAL A 502 45.86 -23.10 -15.82
C VAL A 502 46.63 -21.98 -15.11
N MET A 503 46.21 -21.56 -13.92
CA MET A 503 46.96 -20.59 -13.11
C MET A 503 48.35 -21.12 -12.71
N VAL A 504 48.43 -22.38 -12.28
CA VAL A 504 49.70 -23.03 -11.91
C VAL A 504 50.64 -23.16 -13.11
N ILE A 505 50.13 -23.52 -14.28
CA ILE A 505 50.90 -23.57 -15.54
C ILE A 505 51.43 -22.18 -15.89
N MET A 506 50.58 -21.15 -15.87
CA MET A 506 50.95 -19.76 -16.15
C MET A 506 52.08 -19.30 -15.21
N ILE A 507 51.92 -19.49 -13.89
CA ILE A 507 52.92 -19.11 -12.88
C ILE A 507 54.22 -19.92 -13.06
N TYR A 508 54.13 -21.22 -13.32
CA TYR A 508 55.31 -22.08 -13.53
C TYR A 508 56.13 -21.65 -14.75
N TYR A 509 55.51 -21.42 -15.92
CA TYR A 509 56.22 -20.98 -17.12
C TYR A 509 56.78 -19.56 -16.98
N MET A 510 56.12 -18.69 -16.22
CA MET A 510 56.63 -17.35 -15.90
C MET A 510 57.84 -17.39 -14.95
N ALA A 511 57.78 -18.21 -13.90
CA ALA A 511 58.83 -18.29 -12.87
C ALA A 511 60.06 -19.10 -13.30
N SER A 512 59.89 -20.13 -14.14
CA SER A 512 61.00 -20.99 -14.62
C SER A 512 61.82 -20.40 -15.77
N GLY A 513 61.42 -19.23 -16.31
CA GLY A 513 62.10 -18.62 -17.46
C GLY A 513 61.99 -19.41 -18.77
N ALA A 514 61.13 -20.44 -18.83
CA ALA A 514 61.08 -21.44 -19.90
C ALA A 514 60.58 -20.92 -21.27
N HIS A 515 60.33 -19.61 -21.43
CA HIS A 515 60.02 -18.99 -22.72
C HIS A 515 61.11 -19.18 -23.79
N ASN A 516 62.37 -19.42 -23.40
CA ASN A 516 63.49 -19.52 -24.34
C ASN A 516 63.60 -20.87 -25.08
N ASN A 517 62.88 -21.91 -24.65
CA ASN A 517 62.81 -23.21 -25.34
C ASN A 517 61.43 -23.86 -25.11
N PRO A 518 60.37 -23.40 -25.79
CA PRO A 518 59.09 -24.09 -25.77
C PRO A 518 59.23 -25.45 -26.49
N TYR A 519 58.86 -26.55 -25.81
CA TYR A 519 58.69 -27.84 -26.47
C TYR A 519 57.51 -27.75 -27.46
N LEU A 520 57.83 -27.58 -28.75
CA LEU A 520 56.88 -27.65 -29.85
C LEU A 520 56.53 -29.11 -30.13
N ILE A 521 55.23 -29.42 -30.16
CA ILE A 521 54.71 -30.74 -30.55
C ILE A 521 54.49 -30.77 -32.08
N VAL A 522 54.09 -29.62 -32.64
CA VAL A 522 53.89 -29.35 -34.06
C VAL A 522 54.43 -27.93 -34.31
N PRO A 523 54.97 -27.60 -35.51
CA PRO A 523 55.27 -26.21 -35.87
C PRO A 523 54.10 -25.26 -35.54
N GLY A 524 54.40 -24.15 -34.86
CA GLY A 524 53.40 -23.20 -34.33
C GLY A 524 52.70 -23.60 -33.01
N LEU A 525 52.77 -24.84 -32.54
CA LEU A 525 52.06 -25.33 -31.34
C LEU A 525 53.00 -25.87 -30.25
N SER A 526 53.10 -25.11 -29.14
CA SER A 526 53.80 -25.52 -27.93
C SER A 526 52.91 -26.35 -27.00
N LEU A 527 53.54 -27.24 -26.20
CA LEU A 527 52.89 -28.00 -25.13
C LEU A 527 52.10 -27.10 -24.15
N GLN A 528 52.62 -25.92 -23.83
CA GLN A 528 51.95 -24.95 -22.96
C GLN A 528 50.59 -24.52 -23.57
N ASN A 529 50.57 -24.06 -24.82
CA ASN A 529 49.33 -23.61 -25.47
C ASN A 529 48.32 -24.76 -25.64
N LEU A 530 48.76 -25.96 -25.99
CA LEU A 530 47.88 -27.13 -26.09
C LEU A 530 47.23 -27.47 -24.74
N LEU A 531 48.02 -27.45 -23.65
CA LEU A 531 47.52 -27.76 -22.31
C LEU A 531 46.57 -26.67 -21.80
N MET A 532 46.86 -25.39 -22.04
CA MET A 532 45.94 -24.29 -21.71
C MET A 532 44.63 -24.37 -22.51
N PHE A 533 44.67 -24.70 -23.81
CA PHE A 533 43.46 -24.93 -24.61
C PHE A 533 42.63 -26.11 -24.08
N LEU A 534 43.27 -27.25 -23.77
CA LEU A 534 42.59 -28.45 -23.27
C LEU A 534 41.93 -28.24 -21.90
N LEU A 535 42.53 -27.41 -21.03
CA LEU A 535 41.98 -27.07 -19.71
C LEU A 535 40.95 -25.93 -19.77
N CYS A 536 41.12 -24.95 -20.67
CA CYS A 536 40.18 -23.85 -20.85
C CYS A 536 38.83 -24.33 -21.44
N THR A 537 38.85 -25.28 -22.38
CA THR A 537 37.65 -25.71 -23.11
C THR A 537 36.55 -26.29 -22.19
N PRO A 538 36.84 -27.18 -21.22
CA PRO A 538 35.86 -27.62 -20.23
C PRO A 538 35.29 -26.48 -19.36
N VAL A 539 36.10 -25.48 -18.99
CA VAL A 539 35.59 -24.32 -18.21
C VAL A 539 34.65 -23.48 -19.07
N GLN A 540 35.01 -23.23 -20.33
CA GLN A 540 34.16 -22.50 -21.27
C GLN A 540 32.80 -23.18 -21.47
N VAL A 541 32.79 -24.51 -21.71
CA VAL A 541 31.57 -25.27 -22.04
C VAL A 541 30.73 -25.62 -20.82
N TYR A 542 31.33 -26.10 -19.73
CA TYR A 542 30.59 -26.60 -18.56
C TYR A 542 30.51 -25.59 -17.41
N GLY A 543 31.59 -24.83 -17.14
CA GLY A 543 31.58 -23.75 -16.16
C GLY A 543 30.74 -22.56 -16.65
N GLY A 544 30.97 -22.14 -17.90
CA GLY A 544 30.29 -21.03 -18.55
C GLY A 544 28.81 -21.27 -18.88
N LYS A 545 28.33 -22.53 -18.91
CA LYS A 545 27.00 -22.91 -19.44
C LYS A 545 25.84 -22.02 -18.96
N TYR A 546 25.80 -21.72 -17.67
CA TYR A 546 24.72 -20.91 -17.07
C TYR A 546 24.75 -19.45 -17.54
N PHE A 547 25.94 -18.85 -17.59
CA PHE A 547 26.15 -17.50 -18.12
C PHE A 547 25.76 -17.40 -19.60
N TYR A 548 26.08 -18.41 -20.43
CA TYR A 548 25.65 -18.45 -21.84
C TYR A 548 24.13 -18.41 -22.00
N VAL A 549 23.39 -19.21 -21.21
CA VAL A 549 21.92 -19.23 -21.27
C VAL A 549 21.34 -17.89 -20.83
N GLN A 550 21.86 -17.29 -19.75
CA GLN A 550 21.40 -16.00 -19.22
C GLN A 550 21.73 -14.83 -20.17
N ALA A 551 22.93 -14.81 -20.76
CA ALA A 551 23.33 -13.82 -21.75
C ALA A 551 22.50 -13.91 -23.04
N TRP A 552 22.25 -15.13 -23.54
CA TRP A 552 21.41 -15.33 -24.72
C TRP A 552 19.96 -14.89 -24.48
N ALA A 553 19.39 -15.19 -23.31
CA ALA A 553 18.08 -14.69 -22.93
C ALA A 553 18.04 -13.15 -22.88
N ALA A 554 19.02 -12.51 -22.22
CA ALA A 554 19.10 -11.05 -22.14
C ALA A 554 19.16 -10.39 -23.54
N VAL A 555 19.98 -10.92 -24.45
CA VAL A 555 20.09 -10.45 -25.84
C VAL A 555 18.79 -10.67 -26.61
N LYS A 556 18.11 -11.82 -26.45
CA LYS A 556 16.79 -12.09 -27.06
C LYS A 556 15.76 -11.02 -26.66
N HIS A 557 15.74 -10.63 -25.37
CA HIS A 557 14.86 -9.57 -24.86
C HIS A 557 15.46 -8.15 -25.00
N ARG A 558 16.43 -7.94 -25.93
CA ARG A 558 17.04 -6.65 -26.27
C ARG A 558 17.68 -5.88 -25.09
N MET A 559 18.24 -6.58 -24.09
CA MET A 559 18.86 -5.97 -22.91
C MET A 559 20.33 -6.37 -22.71
N ALA A 560 21.13 -5.40 -22.25
CA ALA A 560 22.55 -5.55 -21.97
C ALA A 560 22.80 -5.86 -20.48
N ASN A 561 22.78 -7.15 -20.12
CA ASN A 561 23.07 -7.61 -18.75
C ASN A 561 24.58 -7.75 -18.49
N MET A 562 24.96 -7.83 -17.21
CA MET A 562 26.34 -8.12 -16.80
C MET A 562 26.86 -9.44 -17.39
N ASP A 563 26.01 -10.46 -17.43
CA ASP A 563 26.36 -11.78 -17.97
C ASP A 563 26.63 -11.74 -19.48
N VAL A 564 26.07 -10.75 -20.22
CA VAL A 564 26.38 -10.49 -21.63
C VAL A 564 27.82 -9.96 -21.79
N LEU A 565 28.24 -9.04 -20.93
CA LEU A 565 29.62 -8.52 -20.92
C LEU A 565 30.64 -9.64 -20.63
N ILE A 566 30.32 -10.51 -19.68
CA ILE A 566 31.16 -11.65 -19.27
C ILE A 566 31.26 -12.69 -20.40
N VAL A 567 30.14 -13.07 -21.01
CA VAL A 567 30.11 -14.00 -22.14
C VAL A 567 30.81 -13.41 -23.37
N MET A 568 30.59 -12.13 -23.68
CA MET A 568 31.28 -11.44 -24.78
C MET A 568 32.80 -11.45 -24.57
N THR A 569 33.27 -11.05 -23.38
CA THR A 569 34.71 -11.03 -23.04
C THR A 569 35.34 -12.41 -23.17
N THR A 570 34.73 -13.43 -22.55
CA THR A 570 35.27 -14.79 -22.53
C THR A 570 35.24 -15.45 -23.91
N VAL A 571 34.19 -15.23 -24.72
CA VAL A 571 34.11 -15.70 -26.11
C VAL A 571 35.19 -15.04 -26.97
N ILE A 572 35.37 -13.73 -26.88
CA ILE A 572 36.37 -13.01 -27.70
C ILE A 572 37.79 -13.49 -27.36
N CYS A 573 38.14 -13.62 -26.08
CA CYS A 573 39.46 -14.13 -25.65
C CYS A 573 39.72 -15.55 -26.18
N TYR A 574 38.74 -16.45 -26.03
CA TYR A 574 38.85 -17.84 -26.46
C TYR A 574 38.93 -17.95 -27.99
N ALA A 575 38.02 -17.30 -28.73
CA ALA A 575 37.98 -17.35 -30.19
C ALA A 575 39.24 -16.77 -30.83
N TYR A 576 39.72 -15.62 -30.35
CA TYR A 576 40.99 -15.02 -30.80
C TYR A 576 42.18 -15.96 -30.57
N SER A 577 42.24 -16.60 -29.40
CA SER A 577 43.31 -17.54 -29.05
C SER A 577 43.32 -18.80 -29.92
N VAL A 578 42.13 -19.33 -30.25
CA VAL A 578 41.98 -20.44 -31.20
C VAL A 578 42.38 -20.02 -32.61
N ILE A 579 41.94 -18.84 -33.08
CA ILE A 579 42.30 -18.31 -34.41
C ILE A 579 43.82 -18.11 -34.53
N LEU A 580 44.48 -17.50 -33.53
CA LEU A 580 45.94 -17.35 -33.53
C LEU A 580 46.67 -18.69 -33.59
N LEU A 581 46.22 -19.72 -32.86
CA LEU A 581 46.81 -21.05 -32.94
C LEU A 581 46.65 -21.68 -34.34
N ILE A 582 45.46 -21.61 -34.92
CA ILE A 582 45.19 -22.14 -36.26
C ILE A 582 46.07 -21.45 -37.31
N VAL A 583 46.14 -20.11 -37.29
CA VAL A 583 46.98 -19.34 -38.21
C VAL A 583 48.47 -19.68 -38.02
N SER A 584 48.94 -19.81 -36.78
CA SER A 584 50.35 -20.13 -36.48
C SER A 584 50.75 -21.55 -36.92
N MET A 585 49.81 -22.52 -36.85
CA MET A 585 50.00 -23.87 -37.37
C MET A 585 49.99 -23.90 -38.91
N ILE A 586 49.11 -23.14 -39.57
CA ILE A 586 49.08 -23.01 -41.04
C ILE A 586 50.38 -22.37 -41.56
N GLN A 587 50.90 -21.35 -40.87
CA GLN A 587 52.12 -20.64 -41.24
C GLN A 587 53.42 -21.35 -40.79
N GLN A 588 53.31 -22.46 -40.05
CA GLN A 588 54.43 -23.20 -39.43
C GLN A 588 55.46 -22.29 -38.73
N ALA A 589 54.96 -21.39 -37.88
CA ALA A 589 55.80 -20.46 -37.15
C ALA A 589 56.81 -21.17 -36.23
N GLN A 590 58.05 -20.66 -36.21
CA GLN A 590 59.17 -21.20 -35.40
C GLN A 590 58.98 -21.03 -33.88
N GLY A 591 57.96 -20.28 -33.45
CA GLY A 591 57.59 -20.12 -32.05
C GLY A 591 56.07 -20.07 -31.90
N SER A 592 55.57 -20.52 -30.75
CA SER A 592 54.13 -20.50 -30.46
C SER A 592 53.64 -19.09 -30.09
N PRO A 593 52.47 -18.63 -30.57
CA PRO A 593 51.95 -17.31 -30.22
C PRO A 593 51.61 -17.21 -28.72
N LYS A 594 51.79 -16.03 -28.13
CA LYS A 594 51.07 -15.67 -26.89
C LYS A 594 49.56 -15.71 -27.16
N THR A 595 48.84 -16.51 -26.37
CA THR A 595 47.38 -16.66 -26.39
C THR A 595 46.79 -16.04 -25.12
N PHE A 596 45.45 -15.98 -25.03
CA PHE A 596 44.69 -15.50 -23.86
C PHE A 596 43.77 -16.61 -23.29
N PHE A 597 44.27 -17.86 -23.24
CA PHE A 597 43.51 -19.02 -22.72
C PHE A 597 43.41 -19.06 -21.19
N GLU A 598 44.24 -18.29 -20.48
CA GLU A 598 44.19 -18.08 -19.03
C GLU A 598 43.06 -17.13 -18.59
N THR A 599 42.65 -16.21 -19.47
CA THR A 599 41.66 -15.17 -19.13
C THR A 599 40.24 -15.74 -18.88
N PRO A 600 39.64 -16.59 -19.74
CA PRO A 600 38.31 -17.13 -19.47
C PRO A 600 38.21 -18.01 -18.21
N PRO A 601 39.16 -18.94 -17.91
CA PRO A 601 39.12 -19.72 -16.69
C PRO A 601 39.20 -18.88 -15.42
N MET A 602 40.05 -17.84 -15.38
CA MET A 602 40.11 -16.96 -14.21
C MET A 602 38.81 -16.16 -14.02
N LEU A 603 38.25 -15.59 -15.09
CA LEU A 603 36.94 -14.91 -15.03
C LEU A 603 35.85 -15.82 -14.48
N PHE A 604 35.69 -17.04 -15.02
CA PHE A 604 34.65 -17.95 -14.55
C PHE A 604 34.87 -18.46 -13.11
N VAL A 605 36.12 -18.71 -12.68
CA VAL A 605 36.41 -19.08 -11.28
C VAL A 605 35.94 -17.99 -10.32
N PHE A 606 36.33 -16.74 -10.55
CA PHE A 606 36.03 -15.64 -9.64
C PHE A 606 34.55 -15.22 -9.66
N ILE A 607 33.92 -15.20 -10.84
CA ILE A 607 32.52 -14.80 -10.96
C ILE A 607 31.59 -15.91 -10.44
N ALA A 608 31.90 -17.19 -10.68
CA ALA A 608 31.14 -18.30 -10.09
C ALA A 608 31.29 -18.37 -8.57
N LEU A 609 32.47 -18.01 -8.01
CA LEU A 609 32.65 -17.84 -6.57
C LEU A 609 31.76 -16.70 -6.03
N GLY A 610 31.73 -15.55 -6.71
CA GLY A 610 30.86 -14.43 -6.35
C GLY A 610 29.37 -14.80 -6.33
N ARG A 611 28.87 -15.43 -7.41
CA ARG A 611 27.50 -15.96 -7.51
C ARG A 611 27.20 -17.02 -6.45
N TRP A 612 28.14 -17.90 -6.15
CA TRP A 612 27.95 -18.94 -5.13
C TRP A 612 27.85 -18.33 -3.72
N LEU A 613 28.69 -17.33 -3.40
CA LEU A 613 28.61 -16.58 -2.13
C LEU A 613 27.32 -15.73 -2.04
N GLU A 614 26.89 -15.09 -3.13
CA GLU A 614 25.60 -14.40 -3.25
C GLU A 614 24.45 -15.34 -2.85
N HIS A 615 24.37 -16.52 -3.47
CA HIS A 615 23.31 -17.48 -3.18
C HIS A 615 23.42 -18.13 -1.78
N ILE A 616 24.63 -18.27 -1.21
CA ILE A 616 24.80 -18.68 0.20
C ILE A 616 24.24 -17.62 1.16
N ALA A 617 24.50 -16.33 0.91
CA ALA A 617 23.97 -15.25 1.74
C ALA A 617 22.42 -15.26 1.72
N LYS A 618 21.84 -15.35 0.51
CA LYS A 618 20.38 -15.48 0.30
C LYS A 618 19.79 -16.71 1.01
N GLY A 619 20.45 -17.87 0.92
CA GLY A 619 19.99 -19.09 1.59
C GLY A 619 19.97 -19.02 3.12
N LYS A 620 20.88 -18.25 3.74
CA LYS A 620 20.93 -18.06 5.19
C LYS A 620 19.82 -17.16 5.73
N THR A 621 19.30 -16.23 4.94
CA THR A 621 18.15 -15.40 5.33
C THR A 621 16.83 -16.16 5.14
N SER A 622 16.70 -16.99 4.10
CA SER A 622 15.59 -17.94 3.96
C SER A 622 15.55 -18.97 5.11
N GLU A 623 16.71 -19.37 5.67
CA GLU A 623 16.77 -20.25 6.85
C GLU A 623 16.13 -19.63 8.10
N ALA A 624 16.14 -18.29 8.23
CA ALA A 624 15.47 -17.61 9.33
C ALA A 624 13.94 -17.69 9.19
N LEU A 625 13.40 -17.47 7.97
CA LEU A 625 11.97 -17.65 7.69
C LEU A 625 11.51 -19.08 7.95
N ALA A 626 12.31 -20.05 7.50
CA ALA A 626 12.03 -21.47 7.69
C ALA A 626 12.00 -21.89 9.18
N LYS A 627 12.51 -21.08 10.11
CA LYS A 627 12.37 -21.29 11.57
C LYS A 627 11.05 -20.73 12.11
N LEU A 628 10.53 -19.63 11.56
CA LEU A 628 9.18 -19.15 11.87
C LEU A 628 8.13 -20.18 11.41
N MET A 629 8.29 -20.77 10.23
CA MET A 629 7.42 -21.87 9.76
C MET A 629 7.48 -23.12 10.65
N GLN A 630 8.58 -23.36 11.37
CA GLN A 630 8.68 -24.47 12.34
C GLN A 630 7.88 -24.21 13.62
N LEU A 631 7.28 -23.02 13.79
CA LEU A 631 6.40 -22.70 14.92
C LEU A 631 4.97 -23.19 14.70
N GLN A 632 4.48 -23.25 13.46
CA GLN A 632 3.16 -23.82 13.13
C GLN A 632 3.04 -25.27 13.64
N ALA A 633 1.81 -25.70 13.99
CA ALA A 633 1.52 -27.11 14.24
C ALA A 633 1.33 -27.87 12.91
N THR A 634 1.56 -29.18 12.92
CA THR A 634 1.26 -30.06 11.77
C THR A 634 -0.09 -30.75 11.90
N GLU A 635 -0.56 -30.94 13.13
CA GLU A 635 -1.78 -31.69 13.46
C GLU A 635 -2.64 -30.88 14.43
N ALA A 636 -3.97 -31.05 14.33
CA ALA A 636 -4.98 -30.50 15.22
C ALA A 636 -5.93 -31.61 15.66
N ILE A 637 -6.46 -31.54 16.89
CA ILE A 637 -7.47 -32.49 17.38
C ILE A 637 -8.84 -31.82 17.21
N LEU A 638 -9.61 -32.26 16.22
CA LEU A 638 -10.99 -31.84 16.00
C LEU A 638 -11.92 -32.51 17.02
N VAL A 639 -12.88 -31.76 17.53
CA VAL A 639 -13.94 -32.23 18.43
C VAL A 639 -15.27 -32.13 17.70
N VAL A 640 -15.91 -33.26 17.45
CA VAL A 640 -17.25 -33.34 16.86
C VAL A 640 -18.27 -33.47 17.99
N PHE A 641 -19.21 -32.53 18.06
CA PHE A 641 -20.35 -32.58 18.97
C PHE A 641 -21.53 -33.30 18.32
N ALA A 642 -22.27 -34.08 19.12
CA ALA A 642 -23.57 -34.59 18.70
C ALA A 642 -24.60 -33.45 18.58
N SER A 643 -25.75 -33.75 17.97
CA SER A 643 -26.82 -32.78 17.63
C SER A 643 -27.31 -31.87 18.76
N ASP A 644 -27.08 -32.23 20.01
CA ASP A 644 -27.48 -31.48 21.21
C ASP A 644 -26.42 -30.45 21.67
N ASN A 645 -25.32 -30.26 20.92
CA ASN A 645 -24.22 -29.30 21.14
C ASN A 645 -23.55 -29.34 22.53
N THR A 646 -23.79 -30.38 23.32
CA THR A 646 -23.33 -30.50 24.73
C THR A 646 -22.62 -31.82 25.04
N THR A 647 -22.60 -32.76 24.10
CA THR A 647 -21.92 -34.06 24.21
C THR A 647 -20.93 -34.23 23.07
N VAL A 648 -19.68 -34.57 23.40
CA VAL A 648 -18.65 -34.91 22.42
C VAL A 648 -18.93 -36.31 21.88
N GLU A 649 -19.08 -36.42 20.56
CA GLU A 649 -19.30 -37.70 19.88
C GLU A 649 -17.97 -38.35 19.48
N LYS A 650 -17.01 -37.55 18.99
CA LYS A 650 -15.71 -38.02 18.50
C LYS A 650 -14.63 -36.96 18.66
N GLU A 651 -13.42 -37.39 19.02
CA GLU A 651 -12.19 -36.60 18.85
C GLU A 651 -11.34 -37.23 17.73
N GLU A 652 -10.80 -36.42 16.81
CA GLU A 652 -10.05 -36.91 15.64
C GLU A 652 -8.84 -36.03 15.30
N SER A 653 -7.68 -36.65 15.11
CA SER A 653 -6.45 -35.97 14.70
C SER A 653 -6.43 -35.73 13.19
N ILE A 654 -6.41 -34.46 12.78
CA ILE A 654 -6.40 -34.01 11.39
C ILE A 654 -5.17 -33.14 11.09
N SER A 655 -4.82 -32.96 9.81
CA SER A 655 -3.84 -31.94 9.41
C SER A 655 -4.38 -30.53 9.70
N VAL A 656 -3.50 -29.59 10.06
CA VAL A 656 -3.87 -28.17 10.20
C VAL A 656 -4.41 -27.58 8.89
N ASP A 657 -3.96 -28.08 7.72
CA ASP A 657 -4.46 -27.69 6.40
C ASP A 657 -5.93 -28.09 6.16
N LEU A 658 -6.51 -28.94 7.03
CA LEU A 658 -7.91 -29.37 6.98
C LEU A 658 -8.79 -28.68 8.03
N VAL A 659 -8.26 -27.71 8.79
CA VAL A 659 -9.02 -26.92 9.77
C VAL A 659 -9.80 -25.81 9.06
N GLN A 660 -11.07 -25.66 9.44
CA GLN A 660 -12.03 -24.71 8.89
C GLN A 660 -12.42 -23.68 9.96
N ARG A 661 -13.01 -22.56 9.53
CA ARG A 661 -13.55 -21.57 10.47
C ARG A 661 -14.76 -22.15 11.21
N GLY A 662 -14.86 -21.91 12.51
CA GLY A 662 -15.95 -22.43 13.35
C GLY A 662 -15.72 -23.81 13.97
N ASP A 663 -14.69 -24.55 13.54
CA ASP A 663 -14.31 -25.85 14.13
C ASP A 663 -14.00 -25.71 15.63
N TYR A 664 -14.39 -26.73 16.41
CA TYR A 664 -13.96 -26.87 17.80
C TYR A 664 -12.72 -27.77 17.87
N LEU A 665 -11.62 -27.23 18.39
CA LEU A 665 -10.33 -27.90 18.50
C LEU A 665 -9.95 -28.08 19.97
N ARG A 666 -9.45 -29.26 20.31
CA ARG A 666 -8.92 -29.57 21.64
C ARG A 666 -7.40 -29.36 21.65
N VAL A 667 -6.92 -28.47 22.51
CA VAL A 667 -5.49 -28.25 22.73
C VAL A 667 -5.10 -28.81 24.10
N PRO A 668 -4.48 -30.00 24.18
CA PRO A 668 -3.97 -30.55 25.44
C PRO A 668 -2.74 -29.76 25.96
N PRO A 669 -2.35 -29.93 27.23
CA PRO A 669 -1.16 -29.29 27.79
C PRO A 669 0.12 -29.79 27.13
N GLY A 670 1.08 -28.88 26.91
CA GLY A 670 2.37 -29.15 26.26
C GLY A 670 2.34 -29.17 24.73
N THR A 671 1.17 -29.03 24.08
CA THR A 671 1.08 -28.96 22.61
C THR A 671 0.96 -27.52 22.11
N LYS A 672 1.29 -27.35 20.83
CA LYS A 672 1.07 -26.09 20.12
C LYS A 672 -0.42 -25.85 19.87
N ILE A 673 -0.80 -24.59 19.88
CA ILE A 673 -2.10 -24.11 19.40
C ILE A 673 -2.09 -24.19 17.85
N PRO A 674 -3.05 -24.86 17.20
CA PRO A 674 -2.91 -25.21 15.77
C PRO A 674 -3.22 -24.06 14.79
N THR A 675 -4.23 -23.25 15.10
CA THR A 675 -4.68 -22.09 14.33
C THR A 675 -5.03 -20.94 15.28
N ASP A 676 -5.45 -19.79 14.78
CA ASP A 676 -6.00 -18.76 15.66
C ASP A 676 -7.45 -19.10 16.05
N GLY A 677 -7.87 -18.67 17.23
CA GLY A 677 -9.21 -18.93 17.70
C GLY A 677 -9.56 -18.29 19.04
N LYS A 678 -10.76 -18.62 19.53
CA LYS A 678 -11.31 -18.15 20.80
C LYS A 678 -11.54 -19.35 21.71
N VAL A 679 -11.04 -19.30 22.95
CA VAL A 679 -11.27 -20.35 23.95
C VAL A 679 -12.77 -20.38 24.30
N VAL A 680 -13.36 -21.56 24.22
CA VAL A 680 -14.76 -21.85 24.55
C VAL A 680 -14.85 -22.43 25.96
N GLU A 681 -13.98 -23.39 26.28
CA GLU A 681 -13.94 -24.05 27.59
C GLU A 681 -12.48 -24.26 28.06
N GLY A 682 -12.31 -24.33 29.37
CA GLY A 682 -11.01 -24.52 30.03
C GLY A 682 -10.31 -23.21 30.41
N THR A 683 -9.25 -23.36 31.20
CA THR A 683 -8.35 -22.28 31.62
C THR A 683 -6.92 -22.80 31.59
N SER A 684 -6.01 -22.03 31.01
CA SER A 684 -4.59 -22.39 30.88
C SER A 684 -3.71 -21.14 30.84
N MET A 685 -2.41 -21.34 30.72
CA MET A 685 -1.46 -20.30 30.29
C MET A 685 -0.91 -20.69 28.92
N ALA A 686 -0.86 -19.73 27.99
CA ALA A 686 -0.22 -19.88 26.71
C ALA A 686 1.15 -19.17 26.74
N ASP A 687 2.20 -19.89 26.35
CA ASP A 687 3.48 -19.30 26.03
C ASP A 687 3.43 -18.78 24.58
N GLU A 688 3.24 -17.47 24.46
CA GLU A 688 3.18 -16.74 23.18
C GLU A 688 4.55 -16.09 22.86
N SER A 689 5.59 -16.34 23.67
CA SER A 689 6.89 -15.62 23.65
C SER A 689 7.62 -15.67 22.31
N VAL A 690 7.44 -16.74 21.54
CA VAL A 690 8.08 -16.90 20.22
C VAL A 690 7.37 -16.08 19.12
N ILE A 691 6.14 -15.62 19.39
CA ILE A 691 5.33 -14.80 18.48
C ILE A 691 5.23 -13.36 18.96
N THR A 692 5.00 -13.09 20.25
CA THR A 692 4.87 -11.72 20.81
C THR A 692 6.17 -11.15 21.37
N GLY A 693 7.17 -11.99 21.63
CA GLY A 693 8.42 -11.61 22.32
C GLY A 693 8.30 -11.51 23.85
N GLU A 694 7.10 -11.64 24.42
CA GLU A 694 6.89 -11.51 25.87
C GLU A 694 7.35 -12.77 26.62
N SER A 695 8.26 -12.62 27.60
CA SER A 695 8.87 -13.75 28.30
C SER A 695 8.01 -14.36 29.42
N MET A 696 6.76 -13.93 29.58
CA MET A 696 5.83 -14.39 30.63
C MET A 696 4.56 -14.98 30.00
N PRO A 697 4.19 -16.24 30.30
CA PRO A 697 3.00 -16.87 29.72
C PRO A 697 1.69 -16.13 30.05
N VAL A 698 0.89 -15.90 29.01
CA VAL A 698 -0.38 -15.17 29.08
C VAL A 698 -1.49 -16.11 29.56
N THR A 699 -2.27 -15.71 30.57
CA THR A 699 -3.40 -16.53 31.06
C THR A 699 -4.57 -16.45 30.09
N LYS A 700 -5.08 -17.60 29.66
CA LYS A 700 -6.24 -17.74 28.76
C LYS A 700 -7.39 -18.42 29.51
N LYS A 701 -8.58 -17.84 29.46
CA LYS A 701 -9.84 -18.36 30.04
C LYS A 701 -10.88 -18.48 28.93
N ALA A 702 -12.04 -19.08 29.20
CA ALA A 702 -13.20 -19.01 28.30
C ALA A 702 -13.45 -17.55 27.87
N GLY A 703 -13.62 -17.34 26.56
CA GLY A 703 -13.72 -16.03 25.93
C GLY A 703 -12.40 -15.42 25.43
N SER A 704 -11.23 -15.88 25.89
CA SER A 704 -9.92 -15.34 25.47
C SER A 704 -9.52 -15.76 24.05
N SER A 705 -8.89 -14.86 23.29
CA SER A 705 -8.24 -15.19 22.01
C SER A 705 -6.89 -15.89 22.20
N VAL A 706 -6.57 -16.82 21.30
CA VAL A 706 -5.30 -17.58 21.26
C VAL A 706 -4.70 -17.56 19.86
N ILE A 707 -3.37 -17.48 19.79
CA ILE A 707 -2.61 -17.35 18.53
C ILE A 707 -1.98 -18.69 18.14
N GLY A 708 -2.15 -19.10 16.88
CA GLY A 708 -1.60 -20.32 16.31
C GLY A 708 -0.06 -20.34 16.30
N GLY A 709 0.52 -21.46 16.70
CA GLY A 709 1.97 -21.63 16.88
C GLY A 709 2.46 -21.37 18.31
N SER A 710 1.68 -20.69 19.15
CA SER A 710 1.92 -20.56 20.60
C SER A 710 1.87 -21.93 21.30
N ILE A 711 2.48 -22.06 22.48
CA ILE A 711 2.50 -23.33 23.23
C ILE A 711 1.52 -23.25 24.40
N ASN A 712 0.55 -24.17 24.44
CA ASN A 712 -0.36 -24.31 25.57
C ASN A 712 0.35 -25.03 26.73
N LEU A 713 0.44 -24.41 27.91
CA LEU A 713 1.20 -24.96 29.05
C LEU A 713 0.35 -25.80 30.01
N ASN A 714 -0.63 -25.17 30.68
CA ASN A 714 -1.17 -25.63 31.95
C ASN A 714 -2.69 -25.88 31.92
N GLY A 715 -3.12 -26.90 31.17
CA GLY A 715 -4.52 -27.34 31.11
C GLY A 715 -4.90 -27.78 29.70
N SER A 716 -6.06 -28.42 29.56
CA SER A 716 -6.70 -28.60 28.25
C SER A 716 -7.53 -27.35 27.95
N LEU A 717 -7.39 -26.81 26.75
CA LEU A 717 -8.30 -25.81 26.21
C LEU A 717 -9.21 -26.47 25.17
N LEU A 718 -10.48 -26.07 25.14
CA LEU A 718 -11.34 -26.21 23.98
C LEU A 718 -11.43 -24.83 23.32
N MET A 719 -11.07 -24.72 22.05
CA MET A 719 -11.10 -23.46 21.30
C MET A 719 -11.93 -23.60 20.03
N GLN A 720 -12.58 -22.52 19.61
CA GLN A 720 -13.19 -22.40 18.29
C GLN A 720 -12.22 -21.70 17.34
N ALA A 721 -11.93 -22.32 16.20
CA ALA A 721 -11.04 -21.75 15.18
C ALA A 721 -11.71 -20.52 14.50
N THR A 722 -10.99 -19.40 14.42
CA THR A 722 -11.49 -18.16 13.79
C THR A 722 -10.77 -17.84 12.50
N HIS A 723 -9.44 -17.93 12.48
CA HIS A 723 -8.60 -17.74 11.30
C HIS A 723 -7.70 -18.96 11.08
N VAL A 724 -7.67 -19.43 9.83
CA VAL A 724 -7.12 -20.74 9.44
C VAL A 724 -6.30 -20.60 8.16
N GLY A 725 -5.36 -21.52 7.93
CA GLY A 725 -4.54 -21.53 6.71
C GLY A 725 -3.80 -20.20 6.47
N SER A 726 -4.05 -19.58 5.32
CA SER A 726 -3.49 -18.27 4.90
C SER A 726 -3.81 -17.13 5.85
N ASP A 727 -4.93 -17.22 6.55
CA ASP A 727 -5.53 -16.07 7.24
C ASP A 727 -5.01 -15.94 8.67
N SER A 728 -4.34 -16.97 9.18
CA SER A 728 -3.77 -16.98 10.53
C SER A 728 -2.61 -16.00 10.67
N ALA A 729 -2.43 -15.42 11.86
CA ALA A 729 -1.44 -14.39 12.15
C ALA A 729 -0.01 -14.81 11.76
N LEU A 730 0.37 -16.07 11.99
CA LEU A 730 1.67 -16.60 11.59
C LEU A 730 1.83 -16.66 10.05
N SER A 731 0.77 -17.03 9.32
CA SER A 731 0.75 -17.01 7.85
C SER A 731 0.82 -15.59 7.30
N GLN A 732 0.14 -14.63 7.91
CA GLN A 732 0.23 -13.21 7.53
C GLN A 732 1.64 -12.66 7.79
N ILE A 733 2.25 -12.98 8.95
CA ILE A 733 3.66 -12.63 9.24
C ILE A 733 4.61 -13.19 8.17
N VAL A 734 4.45 -14.45 7.75
CA VAL A 734 5.25 -15.05 6.67
C VAL A 734 5.01 -14.31 5.35
N ARG A 735 3.76 -14.08 4.96
CA ARG A 735 3.37 -13.37 3.73
C ARG A 735 3.99 -11.97 3.66
N LEU A 736 3.88 -11.18 4.73
CA LEU A 736 4.44 -9.82 4.80
C LEU A 736 5.97 -9.80 4.65
N VAL A 737 6.67 -10.84 5.12
CA VAL A 737 8.13 -10.95 4.97
C VAL A 737 8.54 -11.49 3.59
N GLU A 738 7.72 -12.32 2.94
CA GLU A 738 7.92 -12.70 1.53
C GLU A 738 7.67 -11.50 0.58
N GLU A 739 6.65 -10.70 0.86
CA GLU A 739 6.35 -9.43 0.17
C GLU A 739 7.49 -8.42 0.35
N ALA A 740 7.99 -8.26 1.58
CA ALA A 740 9.19 -7.47 1.86
C ALA A 740 10.40 -7.89 1.00
N GLN A 741 10.66 -9.19 0.89
CA GLN A 741 11.80 -9.73 0.15
C GLN A 741 11.65 -9.70 -1.38
N THR A 742 10.44 -9.45 -1.90
CA THR A 742 10.17 -9.34 -3.35
C THR A 742 10.10 -7.91 -3.87
N SER A 743 9.80 -6.94 -2.99
CA SER A 743 9.89 -5.50 -3.30
C SER A 743 11.32 -5.04 -3.69
N LYS A 744 11.43 -3.96 -4.47
CA LYS A 744 12.73 -3.36 -4.88
C LYS A 744 12.95 -2.02 -4.19
N ALA A 745 14.08 -1.85 -3.49
CA ALA A 745 14.47 -0.54 -2.96
C ALA A 745 14.71 0.49 -4.09
N PRO A 746 14.33 1.78 -3.94
CA PRO A 746 14.59 2.82 -4.93
C PRO A 746 16.07 2.93 -5.34
N ILE A 747 16.99 2.84 -4.38
CA ILE A 747 18.44 2.81 -4.64
C ILE A 747 18.90 1.58 -5.47
N GLN A 748 18.16 0.47 -5.46
CA GLN A 748 18.39 -0.65 -6.38
C GLN A 748 17.95 -0.31 -7.81
N GLN A 749 16.82 0.39 -7.99
CA GLN A 749 16.37 0.86 -9.30
C GLN A 749 17.40 1.82 -9.92
N VAL A 750 18.05 2.66 -9.09
CA VAL A 750 19.18 3.50 -9.51
C VAL A 750 20.39 2.64 -9.94
N ALA A 751 20.74 1.59 -9.20
CA ALA A 751 21.81 0.65 -9.60
C ALA A 751 21.53 0.00 -10.96
N ASP A 752 20.32 -0.52 -11.17
CA ASP A 752 19.88 -1.15 -12.43
C ASP A 752 19.90 -0.15 -13.60
N LYS A 753 19.46 1.10 -13.36
CA LYS A 753 19.46 2.19 -14.34
C LYS A 753 20.87 2.64 -14.72
N ILE A 754 21.82 2.58 -13.79
CA ILE A 754 23.25 2.79 -14.06
C ILE A 754 23.80 1.60 -14.86
N ALA A 755 23.65 0.37 -14.37
CA ALA A 755 24.20 -0.83 -14.99
C ALA A 755 23.74 -1.01 -16.46
N GLY A 756 22.45 -0.82 -16.73
CA GLY A 756 21.88 -0.95 -18.08
C GLY A 756 22.37 0.11 -19.08
N LYS A 757 22.82 1.28 -18.62
CA LYS A 757 23.51 2.29 -19.47
C LYS A 757 25.02 2.06 -19.54
N PHE A 758 25.60 1.53 -18.47
CA PHE A 758 27.03 1.33 -18.31
C PHE A 758 27.57 0.22 -19.22
N VAL A 759 26.88 -0.92 -19.35
CA VAL A 759 27.35 -2.04 -20.19
C VAL A 759 27.51 -1.64 -21.68
N PRO A 760 26.55 -0.97 -22.35
CA PRO A 760 26.76 -0.42 -23.69
C PRO A 760 27.90 0.61 -23.76
N GLY A 761 28.00 1.51 -22.78
CA GLY A 761 29.06 2.51 -22.71
C GLY A 761 30.46 1.90 -22.59
N VAL A 762 30.61 0.83 -21.83
CA VAL A 762 31.86 0.05 -21.67
C VAL A 762 32.25 -0.63 -22.99
N ILE A 763 31.29 -1.19 -23.73
CA ILE A 763 31.55 -1.80 -25.05
C ILE A 763 32.03 -0.75 -26.05
N ILE A 764 31.38 0.42 -26.09
CA ILE A 764 31.80 1.56 -26.93
C ILE A 764 33.20 2.06 -26.53
N LEU A 765 33.48 2.16 -25.22
CA LEU A 765 34.79 2.59 -24.71
C LEU A 765 35.91 1.58 -25.03
N SER A 766 35.64 0.28 -24.95
CA SER A 766 36.56 -0.79 -25.34
C SER A 766 36.90 -0.71 -26.84
N LEU A 767 35.89 -0.50 -27.70
CA LEU A 767 36.09 -0.29 -29.14
C LEU A 767 36.87 1.00 -29.44
N LEU A 768 36.59 2.10 -28.74
CA LEU A 768 37.31 3.36 -28.87
C LEU A 768 38.77 3.22 -28.42
N THR A 769 39.02 2.52 -27.31
CA THR A 769 40.37 2.19 -26.81
C THR A 769 41.16 1.40 -27.86
N TRP A 770 40.53 0.42 -28.52
CA TRP A 770 41.16 -0.33 -29.62
C TRP A 770 41.54 0.59 -30.79
N VAL A 771 40.61 1.41 -31.28
CA VAL A 771 40.85 2.32 -32.41
C VAL A 771 41.94 3.34 -32.09
N VAL A 772 41.91 3.96 -30.89
CA VAL A 772 42.92 4.93 -30.45
C VAL A 772 44.31 4.29 -30.39
N TRP A 773 44.46 3.11 -29.79
CA TRP A 773 45.78 2.46 -29.72
C TRP A 773 46.30 1.95 -31.07
N VAL A 774 45.42 1.55 -31.99
CA VAL A 774 45.81 1.29 -33.39
C VAL A 774 46.37 2.56 -34.04
N ILE A 775 45.69 3.71 -33.91
CA ILE A 775 46.14 4.99 -34.48
C ILE A 775 47.44 5.48 -33.82
N VAL A 776 47.56 5.39 -32.50
CA VAL A 776 48.77 5.80 -31.76
C VAL A 776 49.97 4.93 -32.12
N GLY A 777 49.80 3.60 -32.20
CA GLY A 777 50.89 2.70 -32.59
C GLY A 777 51.37 2.89 -34.03
N TYR A 778 50.47 3.25 -34.96
CA TYR A 778 50.84 3.59 -36.33
C TYR A 778 51.47 4.99 -36.50
N THR A 779 51.03 5.98 -35.73
CA THR A 779 51.55 7.36 -35.84
C THR A 779 52.84 7.58 -35.05
N ASN A 780 53.00 6.93 -33.90
CA ASN A 780 54.10 7.15 -32.97
C ASN A 780 54.70 5.81 -32.47
N PRO A 781 55.38 5.03 -33.35
CA PRO A 781 55.98 3.74 -32.97
C PRO A 781 57.04 3.84 -31.85
N ALA A 782 57.59 5.04 -31.61
CA ALA A 782 58.49 5.32 -30.49
C ALA A 782 57.81 5.17 -29.11
N VAL A 783 56.50 5.41 -28.99
CA VAL A 783 55.75 5.23 -27.73
C VAL A 783 55.72 3.75 -27.35
N LEU A 784 55.52 2.84 -28.32
CA LEU A 784 55.49 1.40 -28.08
C LEU A 784 56.88 0.77 -27.84
N SER A 785 57.95 1.57 -27.81
CA SER A 785 59.34 1.07 -27.77
C SER A 785 59.71 0.29 -26.51
N GLU A 786 59.10 0.57 -25.37
CA GLU A 786 59.33 -0.20 -24.14
C GLU A 786 58.66 -1.59 -24.19
N TYR A 787 57.47 -1.67 -24.79
CA TYR A 787 56.83 -2.95 -25.09
C TYR A 787 57.62 -3.73 -26.15
N ALA A 788 58.17 -3.04 -27.16
CA ALA A 788 59.00 -3.62 -28.20
C ALA A 788 60.30 -4.25 -27.67
N LYS A 789 60.97 -3.60 -26.70
CA LYS A 789 62.16 -4.17 -26.01
C LYS A 789 61.87 -5.54 -25.39
N LYS A 790 60.63 -5.81 -24.98
CA LYS A 790 60.20 -7.09 -24.39
C LYS A 790 59.91 -8.18 -25.44
N HIS A 791 59.66 -7.80 -26.70
CA HIS A 791 59.17 -8.68 -27.77
C HIS A 791 59.86 -8.43 -29.13
N VAL A 792 61.15 -8.75 -29.17
CA VAL A 792 62.10 -8.53 -30.29
C VAL A 792 61.72 -9.22 -31.62
N PHE A 793 60.94 -10.31 -31.59
CA PHE A 793 60.69 -11.16 -32.76
C PHE A 793 59.37 -10.87 -33.52
N LEU A 794 58.70 -9.75 -33.26
CA LEU A 794 57.37 -9.46 -33.81
C LEU A 794 57.36 -8.31 -34.82
N SER A 795 56.52 -8.41 -35.85
CA SER A 795 56.36 -7.32 -36.83
C SER A 795 55.63 -6.12 -36.22
N SER A 796 55.97 -4.89 -36.65
CA SER A 796 55.44 -3.65 -36.09
C SER A 796 53.91 -3.54 -36.17
N HIS A 797 53.32 -4.06 -37.26
CA HIS A 797 51.87 -4.15 -37.46
C HIS A 797 51.21 -5.06 -36.42
N GLU A 798 51.77 -6.26 -36.24
CA GLU A 798 51.24 -7.27 -35.33
C GLU A 798 51.40 -6.85 -33.86
N MET A 799 52.52 -6.21 -33.51
CA MET A 799 52.77 -5.67 -32.18
C MET A 799 51.73 -4.59 -31.81
N THR A 800 51.44 -3.67 -32.73
CA THR A 800 50.43 -2.62 -32.55
C THR A 800 49.04 -3.21 -32.35
N PHE A 801 48.61 -4.13 -33.23
CA PHE A 801 47.29 -4.76 -33.12
C PHE A 801 47.15 -5.61 -31.85
N ARG A 802 48.17 -6.36 -31.44
CA ARG A 802 48.13 -7.16 -30.20
C ARG A 802 48.03 -6.28 -28.95
N PHE A 803 48.79 -5.19 -28.89
CA PHE A 803 48.71 -4.25 -27.76
C PHE A 803 47.32 -3.59 -27.67
N ALA A 804 46.83 -3.01 -28.77
CA ALA A 804 45.51 -2.37 -28.81
C ALA A 804 44.37 -3.33 -28.44
N PHE A 805 44.45 -4.58 -28.89
CA PHE A 805 43.45 -5.62 -28.58
C PHE A 805 43.52 -6.06 -27.11
N GLN A 806 44.72 -6.16 -26.52
CA GLN A 806 44.90 -6.43 -25.09
C GLN A 806 44.35 -5.30 -24.20
N THR A 807 44.57 -4.03 -24.56
CA THR A 807 43.98 -2.87 -23.84
C THR A 807 42.46 -2.83 -23.97
N ALA A 808 41.90 -3.21 -25.13
CA ALA A 808 40.46 -3.26 -25.31
C ALA A 808 39.80 -4.38 -24.47
N ILE A 809 40.41 -5.58 -24.43
CA ILE A 809 39.94 -6.70 -23.60
C ILE A 809 40.08 -6.41 -22.11
N THR A 810 41.15 -5.76 -21.66
CA THR A 810 41.30 -5.38 -20.24
C THR A 810 40.23 -4.39 -19.80
N VAL A 811 39.89 -3.40 -20.64
CA VAL A 811 38.76 -2.48 -20.38
C VAL A 811 37.43 -3.25 -20.27
N LEU A 812 37.19 -4.20 -21.18
CA LEU A 812 35.97 -5.02 -21.18
C LEU A 812 35.88 -5.94 -19.94
N ALA A 813 37.01 -6.51 -19.52
CA ALA A 813 37.11 -7.42 -18.39
C ALA A 813 37.05 -6.72 -17.02
N ILE A 814 37.70 -5.56 -16.85
CA ILE A 814 37.71 -4.85 -15.56
C ILE A 814 36.34 -4.22 -15.24
N ALA A 815 35.62 -3.79 -16.28
CA ALA A 815 34.44 -2.95 -16.15
C ALA A 815 33.12 -3.73 -15.87
N CYS A 816 33.16 -4.91 -15.24
CA CYS A 816 31.91 -5.49 -14.75
C CYS A 816 31.37 -4.66 -13.57
N PRO A 817 30.11 -4.18 -13.60
CA PRO A 817 29.44 -3.63 -12.41
C PRO A 817 28.98 -4.74 -11.44
N CYS A 818 29.68 -5.88 -11.40
CA CYS A 818 29.33 -7.09 -10.66
C CYS A 818 29.07 -6.81 -9.17
N ALA A 819 29.96 -6.03 -8.52
CA ALA A 819 29.79 -5.62 -7.12
C ALA A 819 28.66 -4.58 -6.92
N LEU A 820 28.36 -3.76 -7.92
CA LEU A 820 27.34 -2.70 -7.86
C LEU A 820 25.92 -3.28 -7.78
N GLY A 821 25.63 -4.33 -8.56
CA GLY A 821 24.34 -5.01 -8.54
C GLY A 821 24.08 -5.82 -7.25
N LEU A 822 25.13 -6.14 -6.48
CA LEU A 822 25.04 -6.86 -5.21
C LEU A 822 24.95 -5.91 -4.00
N ALA A 823 25.47 -4.68 -4.13
CA ALA A 823 25.62 -3.70 -3.05
C ALA A 823 24.32 -3.41 -2.28
N THR A 824 23.19 -3.27 -2.97
CA THR A 824 21.87 -3.08 -2.36
C THR A 824 21.23 -4.38 -1.88
N PRO A 825 20.92 -5.37 -2.73
CA PRO A 825 20.07 -6.50 -2.32
C PRO A 825 20.68 -7.34 -1.20
N THR A 826 22.02 -7.52 -1.14
CA THR A 826 22.65 -8.25 -0.03
C THR A 826 22.55 -7.49 1.30
N ALA A 827 22.71 -6.17 1.29
CA ALA A 827 22.62 -5.36 2.51
C ALA A 827 21.17 -5.18 3.00
N VAL A 828 20.20 -4.98 2.10
CA VAL A 828 18.77 -4.96 2.45
C VAL A 828 18.34 -6.29 3.05
N MET A 829 18.68 -7.41 2.39
CA MET A 829 18.24 -8.75 2.82
C MET A 829 18.88 -9.21 4.14
N VAL A 830 20.14 -8.85 4.40
CA VAL A 830 20.73 -9.08 5.74
C VAL A 830 20.09 -8.14 6.76
N GLY A 831 19.83 -6.88 6.41
CA GLY A 831 19.17 -5.90 7.28
C GLY A 831 17.77 -6.31 7.74
N THR A 832 16.88 -6.67 6.82
CA THR A 832 15.53 -7.16 7.16
C THR A 832 15.58 -8.52 7.88
N GLY A 833 16.52 -9.39 7.49
CA GLY A 833 16.75 -10.66 8.19
C GLY A 833 17.23 -10.49 9.63
N VAL A 834 17.97 -9.43 9.95
CA VAL A 834 18.39 -9.06 11.33
C VAL A 834 17.24 -8.37 12.07
N GLY A 835 16.51 -7.45 11.44
CA GLY A 835 15.32 -6.83 12.04
C GLY A 835 14.29 -7.87 12.49
N ALA A 836 13.98 -8.85 11.65
CA ALA A 836 13.06 -9.94 11.98
C ALA A 836 13.56 -10.87 13.11
N GLN A 837 14.87 -10.90 13.41
CA GLN A 837 15.43 -11.59 14.59
C GLN A 837 15.30 -10.78 15.89
N ILE A 838 15.07 -9.47 15.79
CA ILE A 838 14.89 -8.55 16.93
C ILE A 838 13.41 -8.35 17.27
N GLY A 839 12.52 -8.46 16.27
CA GLY A 839 11.08 -8.20 16.38
C GLY A 839 10.55 -7.14 15.41
N ILE A 840 11.37 -6.72 14.44
CA ILE A 840 11.12 -5.58 13.55
C ILE A 840 10.93 -6.09 12.13
N LEU A 841 9.68 -6.19 11.67
CA LEU A 841 9.35 -6.54 10.29
C LEU A 841 9.26 -5.27 9.45
N ILE A 842 10.06 -5.17 8.39
CA ILE A 842 10.01 -4.03 7.45
C ILE A 842 9.45 -4.57 6.14
N LYS A 843 8.34 -4.00 5.66
CA LYS A 843 7.72 -4.30 4.35
C LYS A 843 8.52 -3.68 3.21
N GLY A 844 9.74 -4.18 3.06
CA GLY A 844 10.49 -4.04 1.84
C GLY A 844 11.53 -2.94 1.77
N GLY A 845 12.03 -2.73 0.56
CA GLY A 845 13.20 -1.90 0.30
C GLY A 845 12.95 -0.39 0.34
N GLU A 846 11.72 0.06 0.08
CA GLU A 846 11.39 1.49 0.03
C GLU A 846 11.21 2.12 1.43
N PRO A 847 10.43 1.54 2.36
CA PRO A 847 10.33 2.08 3.72
C PRO A 847 11.67 2.16 4.45
N LEU A 848 12.54 1.19 4.18
CA LEU A 848 13.91 1.14 4.71
C LEU A 848 14.77 2.32 4.21
N GLU A 849 14.58 2.75 2.97
CA GLU A 849 15.26 3.94 2.43
C GLU A 849 14.59 5.25 2.87
N THR A 850 13.26 5.30 2.91
CA THR A 850 12.49 6.49 3.30
C THR A 850 12.62 6.82 4.79
N SER A 851 12.68 5.81 5.66
CA SER A 851 13.04 5.94 7.09
C SER A 851 14.39 6.64 7.30
N HIS A 852 15.31 6.47 6.35
CA HIS A 852 16.66 7.04 6.44
C HIS A 852 16.75 8.45 5.84
N LYS A 853 16.27 8.64 4.60
CA LYS A 853 16.47 9.78 3.66
C LYS A 853 17.34 10.95 4.17
N VAL A 854 18.65 10.68 4.36
CA VAL A 854 19.68 11.72 4.45
C VAL A 854 20.20 12.00 3.04
N THR A 855 19.82 13.12 2.43
CA THR A 855 20.43 13.58 1.17
C THR A 855 21.93 13.81 1.37
N THR A 856 22.77 13.34 0.45
CA THR A 856 24.24 13.50 0.57
C THR A 856 24.84 13.82 -0.79
N GLY A 857 25.06 15.13 -1.03
CA GLY A 857 25.70 15.62 -2.25
C GLY A 857 25.46 17.11 -2.49
N GLY A 858 26.44 17.95 -2.13
CA GLY A 858 26.62 19.29 -2.72
C GLY A 858 25.54 20.35 -2.48
N SER A 859 25.56 20.96 -1.28
CA SER A 859 24.89 22.23 -0.92
C SER A 859 23.35 22.24 -0.81
N PHE A 860 22.89 22.82 0.31
CA PHE A 860 21.53 23.28 0.64
C PHE A 860 20.33 22.31 0.55
N VAL A 861 19.85 21.96 1.76
CA VAL A 861 18.48 21.50 2.12
C VAL A 861 18.02 20.15 1.56
N GLY A 862 17.94 19.15 2.44
CA GLY A 862 17.29 17.86 2.21
C GLY A 862 16.89 17.22 3.53
N VAL A 863 15.62 16.83 3.67
CA VAL A 863 14.97 16.57 4.95
C VAL A 863 14.95 15.07 5.28
N ARG A 864 15.38 14.70 6.51
CA ARG A 864 15.24 13.36 7.11
C ARG A 864 13.76 13.04 7.35
N VAL A 865 13.42 11.85 7.86
CA VAL A 865 12.23 11.75 8.74
C VAL A 865 12.44 12.76 9.86
N LYS A 866 11.67 13.86 9.80
CA LYS A 866 11.88 15.05 10.63
C LYS A 866 10.87 15.08 11.76
N THR A 867 9.70 14.48 11.55
CA THR A 867 8.62 14.39 12.51
C THR A 867 8.20 12.94 12.62
N VAL A 868 8.21 12.39 13.84
CA VAL A 868 7.49 11.16 14.18
C VAL A 868 6.18 11.61 14.81
N VAL A 869 5.05 11.09 14.33
CA VAL A 869 3.74 11.27 14.93
C VAL A 869 3.39 9.96 15.62
N PHE A 870 3.05 10.02 16.90
CA PHE A 870 2.59 8.86 17.67
C PHE A 870 1.10 9.01 17.95
N ASP A 871 0.32 7.93 17.82
CA ASP A 871 -0.91 7.87 18.58
C ASP A 871 -0.64 7.68 20.09
N LYS A 872 -1.63 8.04 20.90
CA LYS A 872 -1.63 7.82 22.33
C LYS A 872 -1.96 6.37 22.66
N THR A 873 -3.13 5.91 22.22
CA THR A 873 -3.87 4.84 22.91
C THR A 873 -3.31 3.49 22.48
N GLY A 874 -2.75 2.70 23.40
CA GLY A 874 -2.07 1.44 23.09
C GLY A 874 -0.65 1.62 22.53
N THR A 875 -0.41 2.69 21.78
CA THR A 875 0.92 3.11 21.29
C THR A 875 1.78 3.70 22.41
N ILE A 876 1.56 4.95 22.87
CA ILE A 876 2.33 5.57 23.97
C ILE A 876 1.85 5.11 25.36
N THR A 877 0.56 4.86 25.50
CA THR A 877 -0.06 4.40 26.74
C THR A 877 -0.29 2.89 26.73
N HIS A 878 -0.68 2.30 27.85
CA HIS A 878 -0.90 0.86 27.95
C HIS A 878 -2.15 0.35 27.22
N GLY A 879 -3.08 1.22 26.81
CA GLY A 879 -4.37 0.83 26.21
C GLY A 879 -5.37 0.27 27.23
N GLU A 880 -4.95 0.15 28.50
CA GLU A 880 -5.80 -0.25 29.63
C GLU A 880 -6.03 0.96 30.54
N PRO A 881 -7.28 1.37 30.82
CA PRO A 881 -7.54 2.30 31.91
C PRO A 881 -7.08 1.69 33.25
N ARG A 882 -6.50 2.52 34.11
CA ARG A 882 -6.06 2.18 35.46
C ARG A 882 -6.47 3.27 36.44
N VAL A 883 -6.72 2.88 37.69
CA VAL A 883 -6.94 3.85 38.78
C VAL A 883 -5.61 4.50 39.11
N VAL A 884 -5.54 5.84 39.01
CA VAL A 884 -4.32 6.63 39.29
C VAL A 884 -4.40 7.26 40.68
N HIS A 885 -5.57 7.80 41.05
CA HIS A 885 -5.79 8.42 42.35
C HIS A 885 -7.12 7.96 42.97
N GLU A 886 -7.11 7.78 44.29
CA GLU A 886 -8.24 7.38 45.13
C GLU A 886 -8.35 8.42 46.25
N ARG A 887 -9.47 9.16 46.32
CA ARG A 887 -9.66 10.24 47.31
C ARG A 887 -10.92 9.97 48.13
N LEU A 888 -10.76 9.79 49.44
CA LEU A 888 -11.87 9.59 50.38
C LEU A 888 -12.56 10.92 50.71
N CYS A 889 -13.89 10.91 50.80
CA CYS A 889 -14.71 12.08 51.10
C CYS A 889 -14.98 12.19 52.60
N THR A 890 -14.12 12.90 53.34
CA THR A 890 -14.37 13.20 54.76
C THR A 890 -15.37 14.35 54.91
N THR A 891 -16.61 14.04 55.32
CA THR A 891 -17.59 15.05 55.75
C THR A 891 -17.38 15.39 57.23
N GLU A 892 -17.46 16.67 57.60
CA GLU A 892 -17.12 17.14 58.95
C GLU A 892 -18.18 16.81 60.02
N GLU A 893 -19.37 16.37 59.60
CA GLU A 893 -20.51 16.07 60.49
C GLU A 893 -20.53 14.62 61.01
N GLY A 894 -19.56 14.28 61.86
CA GLY A 894 -19.67 13.18 62.84
C GLY A 894 -19.86 11.75 62.30
N GLY A 895 -19.63 11.51 61.01
CA GLY A 895 -19.75 10.19 60.38
C GLY A 895 -18.59 9.26 60.72
N SER A 896 -18.86 7.95 60.79
CA SER A 896 -17.80 6.94 60.86
C SER A 896 -17.10 6.83 59.51
N VAL A 897 -15.84 7.28 59.44
CA VAL A 897 -15.05 7.31 58.19
C VAL A 897 -14.83 5.90 57.65
N MET A 898 -15.29 5.62 56.43
CA MET A 898 -15.06 4.32 55.78
C MET A 898 -13.60 4.16 55.39
N SER A 899 -12.98 3.03 55.75
CA SER A 899 -11.60 2.74 55.34
C SER A 899 -11.52 2.45 53.84
N LEU A 900 -10.43 2.88 53.18
CA LEU A 900 -10.22 2.70 51.73
C LEU A 900 -10.41 1.25 51.26
N ARG A 901 -9.99 0.26 52.07
CA ARG A 901 -10.17 -1.17 51.80
C ARG A 901 -11.65 -1.58 51.75
N HIS A 902 -12.47 -1.01 52.64
CA HIS A 902 -13.89 -1.29 52.73
C HIS A 902 -14.64 -0.64 51.56
N LEU A 903 -14.28 0.60 51.20
CA LEU A 903 -14.77 1.28 50.00
C LEU A 903 -14.42 0.48 48.74
N MET A 904 -13.15 0.15 48.53
CA MET A 904 -12.70 -0.59 47.34
C MET A 904 -13.28 -2.01 47.25
N ALA A 905 -13.51 -2.70 48.38
CA ALA A 905 -14.20 -3.99 48.38
C ALA A 905 -15.69 -3.87 47.95
N ILE A 906 -16.37 -2.78 48.33
CA ILE A 906 -17.76 -2.49 47.89
C ILE A 906 -17.78 -2.10 46.41
N VAL A 907 -17.01 -1.09 46.01
CA VAL A 907 -17.00 -0.53 44.66
C VAL A 907 -16.46 -1.55 43.65
N GLY A 908 -15.39 -2.26 43.98
CA GLY A 908 -14.85 -3.35 43.17
C GLY A 908 -15.79 -4.56 43.06
N THR A 909 -16.71 -4.77 44.01
CA THR A 909 -17.79 -5.75 43.86
C THR A 909 -18.87 -5.24 42.91
N ALA A 910 -19.27 -3.96 43.03
CA ALA A 910 -20.27 -3.34 42.16
C ALA A 910 -19.84 -3.34 40.68
N GLU A 911 -18.61 -2.94 40.40
CA GLU A 911 -18.05 -2.91 39.04
C GLU A 911 -17.67 -4.30 38.50
N ASN A 912 -17.63 -5.37 39.31
CA ASN A 912 -17.40 -6.74 38.79
C ASN A 912 -18.63 -7.29 38.03
N ALA A 913 -19.77 -6.59 38.06
CA ALA A 913 -20.91 -6.83 37.18
C ALA A 913 -20.94 -5.90 35.94
N SER A 914 -19.94 -5.04 35.79
CA SER A 914 -19.82 -4.03 34.73
C SER A 914 -18.85 -4.50 33.65
N GLU A 915 -19.31 -4.54 32.40
CA GLU A 915 -18.45 -4.84 31.24
C GLU A 915 -17.64 -3.61 30.76
N HIS A 916 -17.83 -2.45 31.40
CA HIS A 916 -17.18 -1.22 30.99
C HIS A 916 -15.67 -1.21 31.36
N PRO A 917 -14.76 -0.77 30.48
CA PRO A 917 -13.32 -0.78 30.76
C PRO A 917 -12.90 -0.05 32.04
N LEU A 918 -13.59 1.06 32.38
CA LEU A 918 -13.38 1.77 33.65
C LEU A 918 -13.75 0.90 34.87
N GLY A 919 -14.83 0.12 34.78
CA GLY A 919 -15.23 -0.82 35.82
C GLY A 919 -14.17 -1.92 36.00
N ALA A 920 -13.69 -2.49 34.89
CA ALA A 920 -12.61 -3.48 34.91
C ALA A 920 -11.33 -2.93 35.58
N ALA A 921 -11.00 -1.66 35.34
CA ALA A 921 -9.87 -0.97 36.00
C ALA A 921 -10.06 -0.88 37.53
N VAL A 922 -11.25 -0.52 38.00
CA VAL A 922 -11.58 -0.44 39.42
C VAL A 922 -11.62 -1.82 40.08
N VAL A 923 -12.12 -2.84 39.39
CA VAL A 923 -12.10 -4.25 39.84
C VAL A 923 -10.66 -4.76 39.99
N LYS A 924 -9.79 -4.47 39.01
CA LYS A 924 -8.35 -4.80 39.02
C LYS A 924 -7.68 -4.15 40.24
N ARG A 925 -7.95 -2.86 40.46
CA ARG A 925 -7.42 -2.09 41.59
C ARG A 925 -7.93 -2.59 42.96
N ALA A 926 -9.21 -2.89 43.09
CA ALA A 926 -9.80 -3.42 44.32
C ALA A 926 -9.17 -4.78 44.72
N LYS A 927 -8.84 -5.61 43.73
CA LYS A 927 -8.11 -6.87 43.95
C LYS A 927 -6.69 -6.61 44.45
N GLU A 928 -5.92 -5.70 43.84
CA GLU A 928 -4.59 -5.29 44.33
C GLU A 928 -4.63 -4.80 45.80
N VAL A 929 -5.53 -3.85 46.10
CA VAL A 929 -5.69 -3.25 47.45
C VAL A 929 -6.09 -4.30 48.50
N THR A 930 -6.72 -5.39 48.09
CA THR A 930 -7.09 -6.53 48.94
C THR A 930 -5.94 -7.55 49.07
N GLU A 931 -5.20 -7.83 47.99
CA GLU A 931 -4.13 -8.85 47.97
C GLU A 931 -2.83 -8.39 48.67
N CYS A 932 -2.46 -7.10 48.61
CA CYS A 932 -1.15 -6.60 49.08
C CYS A 932 -0.81 -6.81 50.57
N LEU A 933 -1.73 -7.37 51.38
CA LEU A 933 -1.63 -7.53 52.83
C LEU A 933 -1.51 -8.99 53.30
N THR A 934 -1.56 -9.97 52.40
CA THR A 934 -1.39 -11.41 52.73
C THR A 934 0.07 -11.86 52.75
N ASN A 935 1.02 -10.95 52.54
CA ASN A 935 2.45 -11.23 52.36
C ASN A 935 3.17 -11.66 53.64
N ASN A 936 3.00 -12.93 54.03
CA ASN A 936 4.01 -13.71 54.74
C ASN A 936 4.06 -15.13 54.12
N PRO A 937 5.23 -15.66 53.71
CA PRO A 937 5.28 -16.79 52.78
C PRO A 937 5.28 -18.17 53.48
N PRO A 938 5.03 -19.27 52.76
CA PRO A 938 4.19 -19.40 51.57
C PRO A 938 3.17 -20.55 51.77
N ILE A 939 2.10 -20.31 52.51
CA ILE A 939 1.02 -21.29 52.68
C ILE A 939 -0.08 -21.00 51.65
N GLN A 940 0.01 -21.73 50.52
CA GLN A 940 -1.05 -22.00 49.55
C GLN A 940 -2.05 -20.83 49.34
N VAL A 941 -1.62 -19.81 48.59
CA VAL A 941 -2.40 -18.61 48.31
C VAL A 941 -3.68 -18.94 47.54
N LEU A 942 -4.79 -19.11 48.26
CA LEU A 942 -6.11 -18.84 47.70
C LEU A 942 -6.18 -17.34 47.44
N ARG A 943 -6.01 -16.94 46.18
CA ARG A 943 -6.45 -15.61 45.72
C ARG A 943 -7.94 -15.47 46.04
N VAL A 944 -8.35 -14.27 46.45
CA VAL A 944 -9.76 -13.97 46.69
C VAL A 944 -10.44 -13.70 45.35
N GLU A 945 -10.61 -14.75 44.52
CA GLU A 945 -11.33 -14.65 43.25
C GLU A 945 -12.82 -14.37 43.47
N THR A 946 -13.38 -14.81 44.61
CA THR A 946 -14.74 -14.48 45.05
C THR A 946 -14.79 -13.10 45.68
N LEU A 947 -15.08 -12.09 44.87
CA LEU A 947 -15.71 -10.85 45.35
C LEU A 947 -17.10 -11.13 45.94
N ALA A 948 -17.71 -10.13 46.59
CA ALA A 948 -19.00 -10.30 47.24
C ALA A 948 -20.16 -10.31 46.21
N THR A 949 -21.40 -10.49 46.65
CA THR A 949 -22.55 -10.63 45.73
C THR A 949 -23.27 -9.29 45.48
N ALA A 950 -23.18 -8.80 44.25
CA ALA A 950 -24.00 -7.70 43.76
C ALA A 950 -25.36 -8.21 43.23
N THR A 951 -26.44 -7.50 43.55
CA THR A 951 -27.80 -7.73 43.05
C THR A 951 -28.41 -6.43 42.55
N ASN A 952 -29.51 -6.50 41.79
CA ASN A 952 -30.20 -5.34 41.20
C ASN A 952 -29.27 -4.38 40.41
N PHE A 953 -28.30 -4.94 39.67
CA PHE A 953 -27.38 -4.16 38.85
C PHE A 953 -28.11 -3.42 37.72
N LYS A 954 -27.82 -2.11 37.60
CA LYS A 954 -28.41 -1.22 36.59
C LYS A 954 -27.35 -0.23 36.11
N GLY A 955 -26.79 -0.48 34.93
CA GLY A 955 -26.00 0.51 34.20
C GLY A 955 -26.90 1.47 33.41
N ILE A 956 -26.59 2.76 33.46
CA ILE A 956 -27.23 3.80 32.65
C ILE A 956 -26.16 4.49 31.78
N PRO A 957 -26.22 4.31 30.44
CA PRO A 957 -25.28 4.95 29.52
C PRO A 957 -25.19 6.47 29.73
N GLY A 958 -23.96 7.00 29.74
CA GLY A 958 -23.71 8.43 29.96
C GLY A 958 -23.86 8.93 31.40
N CYS A 959 -24.20 8.06 32.36
CA CYS A 959 -24.34 8.43 33.79
C CYS A 959 -23.44 7.60 34.70
N GLY A 960 -23.62 6.27 34.70
CA GLY A 960 -22.98 5.40 35.67
C GLY A 960 -23.79 4.15 36.00
N VAL A 961 -23.64 3.66 37.23
CA VAL A 961 -24.11 2.36 37.71
C VAL A 961 -24.81 2.49 39.06
N GLN A 962 -25.78 1.61 39.31
CA GLN A 962 -26.45 1.39 40.60
C GLN A 962 -26.54 -0.11 40.86
N CYS A 963 -26.29 -0.55 42.10
CA CYS A 963 -26.56 -1.93 42.53
C CYS A 963 -26.69 -2.05 44.06
N SER A 964 -27.18 -3.19 44.54
CA SER A 964 -27.16 -3.57 45.95
C SER A 964 -26.04 -4.58 46.21
N VAL A 965 -25.03 -4.22 47.00
CA VAL A 965 -23.88 -5.09 47.32
C VAL A 965 -24.08 -5.77 48.66
N SER A 966 -23.80 -7.08 48.73
CA SER A 966 -24.05 -7.93 49.89
C SER A 966 -22.89 -8.89 50.16
N GLY A 967 -22.63 -9.22 51.43
CA GLY A 967 -21.62 -10.22 51.83
C GLY A 967 -20.20 -9.70 52.09
N VAL A 968 -19.92 -8.41 51.84
CA VAL A 968 -18.59 -7.77 51.97
C VAL A 968 -17.92 -8.01 53.33
N GLN A 969 -18.70 -8.09 54.42
CA GLN A 969 -18.20 -8.31 55.77
C GLN A 969 -17.41 -9.63 55.89
N ALA A 970 -17.79 -10.68 55.15
CA ALA A 970 -17.10 -11.97 55.17
C ALA A 970 -15.72 -11.90 54.48
N LEU A 971 -15.61 -11.08 53.43
CA LEU A 971 -14.39 -10.86 52.67
C LEU A 971 -13.33 -10.13 53.53
N LEU A 972 -13.77 -9.21 54.40
CA LEU A 972 -12.92 -8.48 55.33
C LEU A 972 -12.59 -9.27 56.62
N LEU A 973 -13.53 -10.06 57.15
CA LEU A 973 -13.38 -10.79 58.40
C LEU A 973 -12.21 -11.79 58.41
N ASN A 974 -11.87 -12.39 57.26
CA ASN A 974 -10.72 -13.29 57.13
C ASN A 974 -9.36 -12.62 57.44
N SER A 975 -9.28 -11.28 57.47
CA SER A 975 -8.05 -10.56 57.83
C SER A 975 -7.85 -10.35 59.34
N ASN A 976 -8.91 -10.39 60.15
CA ASN A 976 -8.87 -9.95 61.56
C ASN A 976 -8.56 -11.05 62.59
N ASN A 977 -8.52 -12.33 62.19
CA ASN A 977 -8.26 -13.45 63.11
C ASN A 977 -6.75 -13.64 63.46
N ALA A 978 -5.88 -12.73 63.03
CA ALA A 978 -4.42 -12.85 63.16
C ALA A 978 -3.79 -11.80 64.11
N TYR A 979 -4.39 -11.58 65.28
CA TYR A 979 -3.78 -10.75 66.35
C TYR A 979 -3.69 -11.50 67.69
N SER A 980 -2.53 -12.11 67.94
CA SER A 980 -2.00 -12.28 69.29
C SER A 980 -1.15 -11.06 69.67
N SER A 981 -1.26 -10.59 70.90
CA SER A 981 -0.77 -9.28 71.33
C SER A 981 0.69 -9.28 71.81
N GLU A 982 1.56 -8.48 71.19
CA GLU A 982 2.66 -7.75 71.86
C GLU A 982 2.94 -6.40 71.16
N PRO A 983 3.35 -5.34 71.89
CA PRO A 983 3.65 -4.03 71.30
C PRO A 983 5.15 -3.89 70.96
N VAL A 984 5.50 -3.85 69.68
CA VAL A 984 6.88 -3.58 69.22
C VAL A 984 7.04 -2.10 68.90
N SER A 985 7.92 -1.42 69.62
CA SER A 985 8.33 -0.04 69.34
C SER A 985 9.61 -0.01 68.51
N ILE A 986 9.64 0.78 67.44
CA ILE A 986 10.82 0.98 66.59
C ILE A 986 11.07 2.49 66.47
N THR A 987 12.31 2.89 66.70
CA THR A 987 12.79 4.27 66.56
C THR A 987 13.77 4.35 65.39
N GLY A 988 13.66 5.38 64.54
CA GLY A 988 14.58 5.61 63.43
C GLY A 988 14.15 6.78 62.54
N ASP A 989 15.06 7.71 62.28
CA ASP A 989 14.82 8.91 61.49
C ASP A 989 14.76 8.64 59.97
N VAL A 990 13.75 9.20 59.29
CA VAL A 990 13.79 9.49 57.84
C VAL A 990 13.14 10.86 57.59
N VAL A 991 13.62 11.57 56.58
CA VAL A 991 13.33 12.99 56.29
C VAL A 991 11.93 13.23 55.71
N SER A 992 11.42 14.45 55.90
CA SER A 992 10.07 14.92 55.65
C SER A 992 9.48 14.68 54.26
N GLY A 993 8.27 14.14 54.23
CA GLY A 993 7.26 14.25 53.17
C GLY A 993 5.88 14.05 53.82
N LEU A 994 4.88 14.87 53.49
CA LEU A 994 3.64 14.93 54.28
C LEU A 994 2.84 13.62 54.26
N CYS A 995 2.69 13.00 55.42
CA CYS A 995 1.74 11.94 55.69
C CYS A 995 0.91 12.33 56.93
N LEU A 996 -0.40 12.53 56.76
CA LEU A 996 -1.28 12.82 57.90
C LEU A 996 -1.47 11.56 58.75
N GLN A 997 -1.00 11.60 60.00
CA GLN A 997 -1.30 10.58 60.99
C GLN A 997 -2.71 10.79 61.57
N THR A 998 -3.66 9.95 61.18
CA THR A 998 -4.99 9.91 61.81
C THR A 998 -5.15 8.63 62.63
N SER A 999 -4.90 8.71 63.93
CA SER A 999 -5.08 7.59 64.87
C SER A 999 -6.56 7.35 65.18
N VAL A 1000 -7.20 6.44 64.43
CA VAL A 1000 -8.61 6.08 64.66
C VAL A 1000 -8.73 5.16 65.88
N VAL A 1001 -9.53 5.59 66.86
CA VAL A 1001 -9.89 4.78 68.04
C VAL A 1001 -10.87 3.69 67.63
N LEU A 1002 -10.52 2.42 67.92
CA LEU A 1002 -11.31 1.27 67.50
C LEU A 1002 -12.50 1.01 68.45
N GLU A 1003 -13.64 1.64 68.18
CA GLU A 1003 -14.87 1.38 68.93
C GLU A 1003 -15.46 -0.01 68.61
N LYS A 1004 -15.72 -0.81 69.64
CA LYS A 1004 -16.28 -2.17 69.50
C LYS A 1004 -17.80 -2.13 69.32
N THR A 1005 -18.27 -1.80 68.12
CA THR A 1005 -19.68 -2.00 67.75
C THR A 1005 -20.02 -3.49 67.65
N THR A 1006 -21.18 -3.88 68.17
CA THR A 1006 -21.58 -5.29 68.36
C THR A 1006 -22.08 -5.97 67.08
N LEU A 1007 -21.86 -7.29 66.97
CA LEU A 1007 -22.42 -8.12 65.89
C LEU A 1007 -23.96 -8.00 65.81
N SER A 1008 -24.47 -7.38 64.76
CA SER A 1008 -25.82 -7.62 64.25
C SER A 1008 -25.97 -7.15 62.79
N GLN A 1009 -26.90 -7.78 62.08
CA GLN A 1009 -27.34 -7.48 60.71
C GLN A 1009 -26.36 -7.76 59.56
N THR A 1010 -26.90 -8.38 58.51
CA THR A 1010 -26.28 -8.52 57.20
C THR A 1010 -26.45 -7.22 56.44
N SER A 1011 -25.44 -6.34 56.47
CA SER A 1011 -25.48 -5.07 55.73
C SER A 1011 -25.46 -5.30 54.22
N THR A 1012 -26.62 -5.12 53.60
CA THR A 1012 -26.74 -4.76 52.18
C THR A 1012 -26.43 -3.27 52.03
N TYR A 1013 -25.49 -2.95 51.14
CA TYR A 1013 -25.14 -1.57 50.81
C TYR A 1013 -25.80 -1.21 49.48
N GLU A 1014 -26.51 -0.09 49.41
CA GLU A 1014 -26.89 0.50 48.12
C GLU A 1014 -25.70 1.31 47.60
N VAL A 1015 -25.28 1.06 46.36
CA VAL A 1015 -24.06 1.62 45.77
C VAL A 1015 -24.40 2.34 44.48
N LEU A 1016 -23.90 3.57 44.36
CA LEU A 1016 -24.02 4.44 43.19
C LEU A 1016 -22.61 4.87 42.76
N ILE A 1017 -22.29 4.70 41.48
CA ILE A 1017 -20.97 5.03 40.91
C ILE A 1017 -21.23 5.78 39.60
N GLY A 1018 -20.62 6.94 39.38
CA GLY A 1018 -20.81 7.67 38.11
C GLY A 1018 -20.34 9.12 38.12
N ASN A 1019 -20.84 9.89 37.16
CA ASN A 1019 -20.48 11.31 36.97
C ASN A 1019 -21.30 12.27 37.87
N ARG A 1020 -20.99 13.57 37.78
CA ARG A 1020 -21.68 14.65 38.51
C ARG A 1020 -23.21 14.59 38.35
N GLU A 1021 -23.68 14.42 37.11
CA GLU A 1021 -25.11 14.35 36.80
C GLU A 1021 -25.77 13.11 37.43
N TRP A 1022 -25.07 11.98 37.50
CA TRP A 1022 -25.59 10.77 38.12
C TRP A 1022 -25.80 10.94 39.64
N MET A 1023 -24.90 11.64 40.32
CA MET A 1023 -25.08 11.97 41.75
C MET A 1023 -26.23 12.94 41.97
N GLN A 1024 -26.33 14.01 41.15
CA GLN A 1024 -27.43 14.98 41.22
C GLN A 1024 -28.80 14.34 40.93
N ARG A 1025 -28.91 13.47 39.92
CA ARG A 1025 -30.14 12.73 39.58
C ARG A 1025 -30.62 11.80 40.71
N ASN A 1026 -29.72 11.32 41.56
CA ASN A 1026 -30.04 10.52 42.74
C ASN A 1026 -30.13 11.35 44.05
N GLY A 1027 -30.13 12.68 43.95
CA GLY A 1027 -30.32 13.59 45.09
C GLY A 1027 -29.10 13.76 46.01
N ILE A 1028 -27.90 13.35 45.55
CA ILE A 1028 -26.67 13.41 46.33
C ILE A 1028 -25.99 14.76 46.09
N SER A 1029 -25.85 15.57 47.14
CA SER A 1029 -25.11 16.83 47.11
C SER A 1029 -23.61 16.59 47.01
N ILE A 1030 -22.98 17.12 45.96
CA ILE A 1030 -21.52 17.16 45.81
C ILE A 1030 -21.02 18.43 46.50
N PRO A 1031 -20.09 18.35 47.48
CA PRO A 1031 -19.45 19.54 48.05
C PRO A 1031 -18.48 20.20 47.06
N ASP A 1032 -18.42 21.53 47.06
CA ASP A 1032 -17.55 22.32 46.17
C ASP A 1032 -16.09 21.84 46.18
N SER A 1033 -15.55 21.51 47.36
CA SER A 1033 -14.17 21.00 47.54
C SER A 1033 -13.89 19.62 46.92
N ILE A 1034 -14.93 18.90 46.49
CA ILE A 1034 -14.85 17.66 45.73
C ILE A 1034 -15.11 17.93 44.23
N ASP A 1035 -15.93 18.92 43.87
CA ASP A 1035 -16.14 19.31 42.48
C ASP A 1035 -14.93 20.06 41.89
N ASP A 1036 -14.29 20.92 42.69
CA ASP A 1036 -12.97 21.51 42.42
C ASP A 1036 -11.92 20.40 42.18
N ALA A 1037 -11.87 19.41 43.08
CA ALA A 1037 -10.94 18.29 42.98
C ALA A 1037 -11.25 17.36 41.81
N MET A 1038 -12.53 17.21 41.42
CA MET A 1038 -12.94 16.46 40.24
C MET A 1038 -12.49 17.19 38.97
N SER A 1039 -12.64 18.51 38.94
CA SER A 1039 -12.22 19.37 37.83
C SER A 1039 -10.70 19.42 37.68
N GLU A 1040 -9.94 19.50 38.78
CA GLU A 1040 -8.46 19.39 38.78
C GLU A 1040 -7.97 18.08 38.13
N GLN A 1041 -8.65 16.96 38.41
CA GLN A 1041 -8.31 15.66 37.82
C GLN A 1041 -8.72 15.55 36.34
N GLU A 1042 -9.84 16.15 35.95
CA GLU A 1042 -10.28 16.23 34.56
C GLU A 1042 -9.38 17.14 33.71
N GLU A 1043 -8.90 18.27 34.26
CA GLU A 1043 -7.86 19.11 33.64
C GLU A 1043 -6.52 18.38 33.51
N CYS A 1044 -6.18 17.50 34.45
CA CYS A 1044 -5.05 16.56 34.30
C CYS A 1044 -5.26 15.54 33.17
N GLY A 1045 -6.46 15.42 32.62
CA GLY A 1045 -6.82 14.47 31.55
C GLY A 1045 -7.25 13.10 32.06
N TYR A 1046 -7.71 13.02 33.31
CA TYR A 1046 -8.17 11.79 33.97
C TYR A 1046 -9.71 11.75 34.02
N THR A 1047 -10.29 10.57 33.80
CA THR A 1047 -11.73 10.37 33.99
C THR A 1047 -12.01 10.19 35.48
N ALA A 1048 -12.49 11.25 36.12
CA ALA A 1048 -12.94 11.18 37.51
C ALA A 1048 -14.33 10.55 37.61
N VAL A 1049 -14.50 9.65 38.58
CA VAL A 1049 -15.78 8.97 38.87
C VAL A 1049 -16.06 9.09 40.36
N LEU A 1050 -17.27 9.53 40.69
CA LEU A 1050 -17.74 9.66 42.07
C LEU A 1050 -18.35 8.33 42.53
N THR A 1051 -18.19 8.03 43.82
CA THR A 1051 -18.71 6.82 44.48
C THR A 1051 -19.52 7.20 45.73
N ALA A 1052 -20.73 6.68 45.81
CA ALA A 1052 -21.66 6.93 46.90
C ALA A 1052 -22.28 5.63 47.42
N ILE A 1053 -22.46 5.55 48.73
CA ILE A 1053 -22.97 4.37 49.44
C ILE A 1053 -24.10 4.81 50.37
N ASN A 1054 -25.24 4.11 50.33
CA ASN A 1054 -26.43 4.40 51.14
C ASN A 1054 -26.86 5.88 51.10
N GLY A 1055 -26.76 6.52 49.93
CA GLY A 1055 -27.11 7.94 49.73
C GLY A 1055 -26.06 8.96 50.21
N ARG A 1056 -24.87 8.53 50.64
CA ARG A 1056 -23.75 9.41 51.03
C ARG A 1056 -22.59 9.31 50.05
N LEU A 1057 -21.94 10.43 49.76
CA LEU A 1057 -20.73 10.49 48.92
C LEU A 1057 -19.50 10.08 49.73
N GLU A 1058 -18.88 8.95 49.39
CA GLU A 1058 -17.80 8.33 50.20
C GLU A 1058 -16.40 8.47 49.57
N GLY A 1059 -16.31 8.61 48.24
CA GLY A 1059 -15.02 8.78 47.57
C GLY A 1059 -15.10 9.17 46.10
N MET A 1060 -13.97 9.62 45.56
CA MET A 1060 -13.70 9.88 44.15
C MET A 1060 -12.56 8.98 43.67
N ILE A 1061 -12.69 8.43 42.46
CA ILE A 1061 -11.71 7.58 41.81
C ILE A 1061 -11.32 8.22 40.47
N ALA A 1062 -10.06 8.59 40.30
CA ALA A 1062 -9.53 9.10 39.03
C ALA A 1062 -8.93 7.94 38.22
N ILE A 1063 -9.45 7.74 37.01
CA ILE A 1063 -9.10 6.62 36.12
C ILE A 1063 -8.49 7.19 34.83
N ALA A 1064 -7.35 6.66 34.40
CA ALA A 1064 -6.69 7.08 33.17
C ALA A 1064 -5.91 5.93 32.52
N ASP A 1065 -5.68 6.01 31.22
CA ASP A 1065 -4.71 5.14 30.54
C ASP A 1065 -3.29 5.69 30.76
N THR A 1066 -2.46 4.90 31.43
CA THR A 1066 -1.13 5.30 31.89
C THR A 1066 -0.08 5.18 30.78
N VAL A 1067 0.78 6.20 30.67
CA VAL A 1067 1.93 6.22 29.74
C VAL A 1067 2.93 5.10 30.07
N LYS A 1068 3.43 4.40 29.04
CA LYS A 1068 4.45 3.35 29.17
C LYS A 1068 5.77 3.90 29.72
N ALA A 1069 6.47 3.14 30.57
CA ALA A 1069 7.67 3.61 31.26
C ALA A 1069 8.83 3.96 30.30
N GLU A 1070 8.94 3.22 29.20
CA GLU A 1070 9.91 3.43 28.12
C GLU A 1070 9.60 4.65 27.23
N ALA A 1071 8.36 5.16 27.22
CA ALA A 1071 7.95 6.19 26.25
C ALA A 1071 8.78 7.48 26.36
N ALA A 1072 9.05 7.95 27.59
CA ALA A 1072 9.90 9.11 27.83
C ALA A 1072 11.36 8.89 27.36
N LEU A 1073 11.88 7.66 27.48
CA LEU A 1073 13.22 7.28 27.01
C LEU A 1073 13.27 7.22 25.47
N ALA A 1074 12.25 6.65 24.84
CA ALA A 1074 12.13 6.58 23.39
C ALA A 1074 12.07 7.99 22.78
N VAL A 1075 11.20 8.85 23.31
CA VAL A 1075 11.07 10.27 22.91
C VAL A 1075 12.40 11.02 23.06
N HIS A 1076 13.05 10.93 24.22
CA HIS A 1076 14.35 11.56 24.45
C HIS A 1076 15.42 11.07 23.46
N THR A 1077 15.41 9.77 23.15
CA THR A 1077 16.36 9.17 22.20
C THR A 1077 16.09 9.62 20.76
N LEU A 1078 14.82 9.74 20.34
CA LEU A 1078 14.44 10.27 19.03
C LEU A 1078 14.87 11.74 18.86
N GLN A 1079 14.67 12.57 19.89
CA GLN A 1079 15.17 13.95 19.92
C GLN A 1079 16.70 13.98 19.78
N HIS A 1080 17.43 13.16 20.54
CA HIS A 1080 18.89 13.04 20.43
C HIS A 1080 19.37 12.46 19.08
N MET A 1081 18.53 11.70 18.37
CA MET A 1081 18.77 11.22 17.01
C MET A 1081 18.58 12.30 15.92
N GLY A 1082 18.23 13.53 16.32
CA GLY A 1082 18.07 14.68 15.44
C GLY A 1082 16.77 14.63 14.62
N ILE A 1083 15.68 14.34 15.32
CA ILE A 1083 14.28 14.40 14.86
C ILE A 1083 13.61 15.54 15.66
N ASP A 1084 12.69 16.29 15.06
CA ASP A 1084 11.89 17.30 15.77
C ASP A 1084 11.08 16.64 16.90
N PRO A 1085 10.63 17.38 17.94
CA PRO A 1085 9.82 16.82 19.01
C PRO A 1085 8.61 16.05 18.44
N PRO A 1086 8.42 14.77 18.79
CA PRO A 1086 7.31 13.99 18.24
C PRO A 1086 5.96 14.63 18.57
N GLU A 1087 5.00 14.56 17.64
CA GLU A 1087 3.65 15.09 17.85
C GLU A 1087 2.72 13.96 18.33
N ILE A 1088 1.91 14.17 19.38
CA ILE A 1088 0.95 13.16 19.90
C ILE A 1088 -0.50 13.62 19.69
N THR A 1089 -1.39 12.66 19.51
CA THR A 1089 -2.84 12.82 19.69
C THR A 1089 -3.29 12.70 21.17
N HIS A 1090 -3.84 13.76 21.77
CA HIS A 1090 -4.54 13.77 23.10
C HIS A 1090 -3.77 13.46 24.43
N ILE A 1091 -2.61 14.05 24.77
CA ILE A 1091 -2.03 13.93 26.15
C ILE A 1091 -1.62 15.30 26.74
N ASN A 1092 -1.77 15.50 28.05
CA ASN A 1092 -1.11 16.62 28.73
C ASN A 1092 0.42 16.58 28.51
N PRO A 1093 1.07 17.65 28.01
CA PRO A 1093 2.42 17.57 27.43
C PRO A 1093 3.53 17.19 28.43
N TYR A 1094 3.28 17.39 29.72
CA TYR A 1094 4.28 17.32 30.78
C TYR A 1094 4.79 15.91 31.12
N GLN A 1095 4.02 14.84 30.86
CA GLN A 1095 4.40 13.48 31.30
C GLN A 1095 5.36 12.74 30.34
N ALA A 1096 5.37 13.08 29.05
CA ALA A 1096 6.19 12.38 28.04
C ALA A 1096 7.36 13.22 27.47
N GLY A 1097 7.52 14.47 27.92
CA GLY A 1097 8.55 15.38 27.40
C GLY A 1097 8.29 15.90 25.98
N ILE A 1098 7.00 15.95 25.56
CA ILE A 1098 6.58 16.34 24.22
C ILE A 1098 5.97 17.74 24.22
N ARG A 1099 6.30 18.52 23.17
CA ARG A 1099 5.94 19.95 23.05
C ARG A 1099 4.68 20.20 22.22
N ASN A 1100 4.38 19.33 21.25
CA ASN A 1100 3.29 19.50 20.31
C ASN A 1100 2.27 18.37 20.52
N VAL A 1101 1.04 18.74 20.86
CA VAL A 1101 -0.08 17.80 21.06
C VAL A 1101 -1.29 18.31 20.30
N TYR A 1102 -2.02 17.39 19.67
CA TYR A 1102 -3.28 17.65 18.97
C TYR A 1102 -4.39 16.84 19.63
N ALA A 1103 -5.30 17.49 20.36
CA ALA A 1103 -6.46 16.83 20.93
C ALA A 1103 -7.64 16.81 19.92
N GLU A 1104 -8.60 15.93 20.19
CA GLU A 1104 -9.92 15.83 19.55
C GLU A 1104 -9.89 15.59 18.03
N VAL A 1105 -9.00 14.67 17.62
CA VAL A 1105 -8.67 14.42 16.22
C VAL A 1105 -9.37 13.15 15.69
N LEU A 1106 -10.43 13.33 14.89
CA LEU A 1106 -11.06 12.24 14.14
C LEU A 1106 -10.06 11.58 13.16
N PRO A 1107 -10.23 10.31 12.74
CA PRO A 1107 -9.32 9.65 11.78
C PRO A 1107 -9.07 10.44 10.48
N SER A 1108 -10.10 11.09 9.93
CA SER A 1108 -10.00 12.00 8.79
C SER A 1108 -9.08 13.20 9.06
N HIS A 1109 -9.11 13.74 10.28
CA HIS A 1109 -8.26 14.85 10.71
C HIS A 1109 -6.81 14.38 10.96
N LYS A 1110 -6.60 13.12 11.39
CA LYS A 1110 -5.25 12.51 11.48
C LYS A 1110 -4.59 12.46 10.09
N VAL A 1111 -5.31 11.96 9.08
CA VAL A 1111 -4.87 11.95 7.68
C VAL A 1111 -4.57 13.36 7.17
N GLY A 1112 -5.48 14.31 7.40
CA GLY A 1112 -5.28 15.72 7.03
C GLY A 1112 -4.07 16.36 7.70
N LYS A 1113 -3.76 15.99 8.95
CA LYS A 1113 -2.58 16.47 9.70
C LYS A 1113 -1.27 15.87 9.20
N VAL A 1114 -1.21 14.56 8.93
CA VAL A 1114 -0.06 13.91 8.28
C VAL A 1114 0.22 14.58 6.93
N ARG A 1115 -0.83 14.78 6.12
CA ARG A 1115 -0.76 15.48 4.84
C ARG A 1115 -0.27 16.93 4.99
N GLN A 1116 -0.76 17.70 5.96
CA GLN A 1116 -0.29 19.07 6.21
C GLN A 1116 1.23 19.11 6.54
N LEU A 1117 1.74 18.12 7.26
CA LEU A 1117 3.18 18.00 7.56
C LEU A 1117 3.99 17.66 6.29
N GLN A 1118 3.46 16.77 5.44
CA GLN A 1118 4.05 16.43 4.14
C GLN A 1118 4.06 17.61 3.15
N GLU A 1119 2.98 18.39 3.10
CA GLU A 1119 2.87 19.62 2.30
C GLU A 1119 3.83 20.73 2.78
N LYS A 1120 4.15 20.76 4.08
CA LYS A 1120 5.25 21.57 4.65
C LYS A 1120 6.65 21.03 4.34
N GLY A 1121 6.78 19.93 3.58
CA GLY A 1121 8.05 19.33 3.19
C GLY A 1121 8.72 18.46 4.27
N HIS A 1122 8.02 18.14 5.37
CA HIS A 1122 8.52 17.16 6.34
C HIS A 1122 8.35 15.75 5.76
N LYS A 1123 9.28 14.84 6.06
CA LYS A 1123 9.03 13.41 5.96
C LYS A 1123 8.52 12.90 7.30
N VAL A 1124 7.37 12.24 7.25
CA VAL A 1124 6.54 11.91 8.41
C VAL A 1124 6.50 10.41 8.59
N ALA A 1125 6.94 9.92 9.75
CA ALA A 1125 6.62 8.57 10.19
C ALA A 1125 5.41 8.63 11.12
N MET A 1126 4.38 7.82 10.85
CA MET A 1126 3.22 7.66 11.73
C MET A 1126 3.38 6.36 12.52
N VAL A 1127 3.09 6.38 13.81
CA VAL A 1127 3.19 5.22 14.70
C VAL A 1127 1.83 5.00 15.38
N GLY A 1128 1.27 3.79 15.26
CA GLY A 1128 -0.06 3.46 15.78
C GLY A 1128 -0.31 1.96 15.88
N ASP A 1129 -1.44 1.57 16.46
CA ASP A 1129 -1.84 0.15 16.63
C ASP A 1129 -3.33 -0.10 16.30
N GLY A 1130 -4.16 0.95 16.25
CA GLY A 1130 -5.61 0.84 16.05
C GLY A 1130 -6.08 0.87 14.59
N VAL A 1131 -7.29 0.34 14.36
CA VAL A 1131 -8.01 0.48 13.07
C VAL A 1131 -8.19 1.96 12.69
N ASN A 1132 -8.36 2.83 13.70
CA ASN A 1132 -8.52 4.27 13.54
C ASN A 1132 -7.27 4.97 12.95
N ASP A 1133 -6.11 4.31 12.99
CA ASP A 1133 -4.83 4.85 12.56
C ASP A 1133 -4.39 4.29 11.21
N SER A 1134 -4.99 3.20 10.73
CA SER A 1134 -4.67 2.61 9.42
C SER A 1134 -4.74 3.60 8.25
N PRO A 1135 -5.67 4.59 8.18
CA PRO A 1135 -5.66 5.59 7.11
C PRO A 1135 -4.50 6.59 7.25
N ALA A 1136 -4.06 6.89 8.48
CA ALA A 1136 -2.96 7.81 8.75
C ALA A 1136 -1.58 7.12 8.58
N LEU A 1137 -1.50 5.83 8.90
CA LEU A 1137 -0.36 4.95 8.60
C LEU A 1137 -0.14 4.86 7.08
N ALA A 1138 -1.19 4.59 6.30
CA ALA A 1138 -1.12 4.51 4.84
C ALA A 1138 -0.87 5.86 4.13
N GLN A 1139 -1.15 6.99 4.80
CA GLN A 1139 -0.85 8.34 4.29
C GLN A 1139 0.59 8.79 4.61
N ALA A 1140 1.25 8.17 5.60
CA ALA A 1140 2.59 8.56 6.03
C ALA A 1140 3.68 8.24 4.98
N ASP A 1141 4.89 8.79 5.18
CA ASP A 1141 6.05 8.37 4.39
C ASP A 1141 6.66 7.05 4.89
N VAL A 1142 6.35 6.70 6.14
CA VAL A 1142 6.58 5.39 6.77
C VAL A 1142 5.46 5.17 7.80
N GLY A 1143 4.56 4.21 7.59
CA GLY A 1143 3.64 3.72 8.62
C GLY A 1143 4.33 2.70 9.53
N VAL A 1144 4.18 2.83 10.85
CA VAL A 1144 4.71 1.87 11.85
C VAL A 1144 3.58 1.34 12.72
N ALA A 1145 3.26 0.05 12.58
CA ALA A 1145 2.36 -0.67 13.46
C ALA A 1145 3.09 -1.18 14.70
N ILE A 1146 2.45 -1.12 15.88
CA ILE A 1146 2.98 -1.65 17.15
C ILE A 1146 2.21 -2.88 17.64
N GLY A 1147 2.94 -3.90 18.08
CA GLY A 1147 2.46 -5.04 18.84
C GLY A 1147 1.41 -5.88 18.10
N THR A 1148 0.42 -6.37 18.84
CA THR A 1148 -0.79 -7.01 18.31
C THR A 1148 -1.79 -5.98 17.77
N GLY A 1149 -1.30 -5.00 17.01
CA GLY A 1149 -2.13 -4.05 16.28
C GLY A 1149 -3.09 -4.78 15.36
N THR A 1150 -4.24 -4.16 15.08
CA THR A 1150 -5.30 -4.85 14.32
C THR A 1150 -4.86 -5.20 12.90
N ASP A 1151 -5.43 -6.24 12.30
CA ASP A 1151 -5.01 -6.72 10.97
C ASP A 1151 -5.02 -5.61 9.91
N VAL A 1152 -5.95 -4.66 10.03
CA VAL A 1152 -6.05 -3.47 9.16
C VAL A 1152 -4.89 -2.48 9.36
N ALA A 1153 -4.43 -2.28 10.60
CA ALA A 1153 -3.24 -1.46 10.90
C ALA A 1153 -1.95 -2.18 10.48
N VAL A 1154 -1.88 -3.49 10.69
CA VAL A 1154 -0.79 -4.36 10.24
C VAL A 1154 -0.71 -4.43 8.71
N GLU A 1155 -1.84 -4.44 7.99
CA GLU A 1155 -1.88 -4.35 6.52
C GLU A 1155 -1.48 -2.95 6.03
N ALA A 1156 -1.93 -1.88 6.68
CA ALA A 1156 -1.67 -0.50 6.26
C ALA A 1156 -0.26 0.03 6.55
N ALA A 1157 0.44 -0.51 7.56
CA ALA A 1157 1.78 -0.03 7.94
C ALA A 1157 2.90 -0.58 7.05
N ASP A 1158 3.98 0.18 6.91
CA ASP A 1158 5.23 -0.22 6.23
C ASP A 1158 6.20 -1.00 7.12
N VAL A 1159 6.14 -0.77 8.42
CA VAL A 1159 6.95 -1.44 9.44
C VAL A 1159 5.99 -2.00 10.48
N VAL A 1160 6.16 -3.26 10.87
CA VAL A 1160 5.37 -3.92 11.91
C VAL A 1160 6.32 -4.34 13.02
N LEU A 1161 6.16 -3.75 14.19
CA LEU A 1161 6.87 -4.13 15.39
C LEU A 1161 6.08 -5.23 16.08
N ILE A 1162 6.70 -6.40 16.23
CA ILE A 1162 6.07 -7.58 16.85
C ILE A 1162 5.80 -7.34 18.34
N LYS A 1163 6.66 -6.57 19.01
CA LYS A 1163 6.53 -6.22 20.42
C LYS A 1163 5.79 -4.90 20.60
N SER A 1164 5.21 -4.71 21.78
CA SER A 1164 4.52 -3.49 22.19
C SER A 1164 5.45 -2.38 22.73
N ASP A 1165 6.77 -2.57 22.66
CA ASP A 1165 7.82 -1.69 23.20
C ASP A 1165 8.13 -0.52 22.27
N LEU A 1166 8.08 0.71 22.79
CA LEU A 1166 8.37 1.94 22.03
C LEU A 1166 9.84 2.08 21.60
N MET A 1167 10.76 1.39 22.26
CA MET A 1167 12.18 1.37 21.90
C MET A 1167 12.45 0.62 20.59
N ASP A 1168 11.60 -0.33 20.20
CA ASP A 1168 11.74 -1.02 18.90
C ASP A 1168 11.46 -0.07 17.72
N VAL A 1169 10.68 1.02 17.91
CA VAL A 1169 10.54 2.12 16.92
C VAL A 1169 11.89 2.82 16.69
N VAL A 1170 12.60 3.10 17.78
CA VAL A 1170 13.93 3.74 17.76
C VAL A 1170 14.95 2.80 17.10
N ALA A 1171 14.91 1.51 17.44
CA ALA A 1171 15.76 0.48 16.86
C ALA A 1171 15.49 0.27 15.36
N ALA A 1172 14.23 0.33 14.90
CA ALA A 1172 13.88 0.24 13.48
C ALA A 1172 14.47 1.42 12.68
N ILE A 1173 14.35 2.64 13.20
CA ILE A 1173 14.95 3.84 12.59
C ILE A 1173 16.48 3.71 12.55
N ASP A 1174 17.13 3.24 13.62
CA ASP A 1174 18.59 3.11 13.62
C ASP A 1174 19.12 1.94 12.78
N LEU A 1175 18.38 0.83 12.70
CA LEU A 1175 18.65 -0.27 11.77
C LEU A 1175 18.61 0.23 10.31
N SER A 1176 17.60 1.04 9.95
CA SER A 1176 17.53 1.66 8.61
C SER A 1176 18.76 2.54 8.32
N ARG A 1177 19.23 3.31 9.32
CA ARG A 1177 20.43 4.14 9.23
C ARG A 1177 21.69 3.30 9.01
N HIS A 1178 21.85 2.19 9.72
CA HIS A 1178 22.99 1.29 9.57
C HIS A 1178 22.99 0.58 8.21
N VAL A 1179 21.84 0.07 7.75
CA VAL A 1179 21.71 -0.61 6.46
C VAL A 1179 21.96 0.34 5.29
N ILE A 1180 21.36 1.54 5.25
CA ILE A 1180 21.59 2.50 4.16
C ILE A 1180 23.02 3.05 4.18
N ARG A 1181 23.64 3.25 5.35
CA ARG A 1181 25.07 3.58 5.45
C ARG A 1181 25.96 2.48 4.87
N ARG A 1182 25.64 1.21 5.10
CA ARG A 1182 26.33 0.05 4.50
C ARG A 1182 26.14 -0.02 2.99
N ILE A 1183 24.93 0.20 2.48
CA ILE A 1183 24.65 0.27 1.05
C ILE A 1183 25.51 1.36 0.39
N ARG A 1184 25.54 2.59 0.94
CA ARG A 1184 26.38 3.68 0.42
C ARG A 1184 27.88 3.33 0.43
N LEU A 1185 28.38 2.69 1.50
CA LEU A 1185 29.77 2.21 1.58
C LEU A 1185 30.07 1.16 0.49
N ASN A 1186 29.15 0.21 0.28
CA ASN A 1186 29.26 -0.83 -0.76
C ASN A 1186 29.26 -0.22 -2.17
N PHE A 1187 28.40 0.76 -2.45
CA PHE A 1187 28.41 1.53 -3.70
C PHE A 1187 29.76 2.23 -3.92
N VAL A 1188 30.32 2.88 -2.90
CA VAL A 1188 31.63 3.53 -2.99
C VAL A 1188 32.72 2.51 -3.31
N PHE A 1189 32.76 1.34 -2.67
CA PHE A 1189 33.72 0.29 -2.99
C PHE A 1189 33.57 -0.26 -4.43
N ALA A 1190 32.35 -0.44 -4.92
CA ALA A 1190 32.09 -0.89 -6.30
C ALA A 1190 32.48 0.19 -7.33
N CYS A 1191 32.15 1.45 -7.09
CA CYS A 1191 32.42 2.56 -8.00
C CYS A 1191 33.90 2.97 -8.04
N VAL A 1192 34.58 3.06 -6.88
CA VAL A 1192 36.00 3.48 -6.82
C VAL A 1192 36.90 2.50 -7.56
N TYR A 1193 36.64 1.19 -7.45
CA TYR A 1193 37.40 0.17 -8.20
C TYR A 1193 37.28 0.37 -9.71
N ASN A 1194 36.05 0.51 -10.23
CA ASN A 1194 35.83 0.70 -11.68
C ASN A 1194 36.35 2.05 -12.19
N LEU A 1195 36.24 3.12 -11.39
CA LEU A 1195 36.70 4.47 -11.73
C LEU A 1195 38.23 4.55 -11.89
N ILE A 1196 38.99 3.83 -11.05
CA ILE A 1196 40.45 3.75 -11.14
C ILE A 1196 40.87 2.70 -12.18
N GLY A 1197 40.17 1.57 -12.22
CA GLY A 1197 40.50 0.43 -13.07
C GLY A 1197 40.34 0.69 -14.57
N ILE A 1198 39.29 1.40 -14.99
CA ILE A 1198 39.00 1.61 -16.42
C ILE A 1198 40.08 2.48 -17.12
N PRO A 1199 40.50 3.65 -16.60
CA PRO A 1199 41.60 4.42 -17.20
C PRO A 1199 42.94 3.65 -17.20
N LEU A 1200 43.18 2.84 -16.17
CA LEU A 1200 44.39 2.03 -16.04
C LEU A 1200 44.44 0.88 -17.07
N ALA A 1201 43.30 0.21 -17.28
CA ALA A 1201 43.13 -0.81 -18.32
C ALA A 1201 43.16 -0.22 -19.74
N ALA A 1202 42.62 0.99 -19.94
CA ALA A 1202 42.68 1.71 -21.20
C ALA A 1202 44.10 2.20 -21.57
N GLY A 1203 45.10 2.00 -20.69
CA GLY A 1203 46.49 2.37 -20.92
C GLY A 1203 46.78 3.86 -20.74
N ALA A 1204 45.89 4.64 -20.11
CA ALA A 1204 46.10 6.09 -19.93
C ALA A 1204 47.39 6.42 -19.15
N PHE A 1205 47.85 5.49 -18.30
CA PHE A 1205 49.09 5.59 -17.52
C PHE A 1205 50.26 4.77 -18.11
N TYR A 1206 50.18 4.34 -19.38
CA TYR A 1206 51.25 3.62 -20.07
C TYR A 1206 52.58 4.39 -20.06
N THR A 1207 52.53 5.73 -20.16
CA THR A 1207 53.70 6.62 -20.08
C THR A 1207 54.38 6.64 -18.69
N LEU A 1208 53.74 6.06 -17.67
CA LEU A 1208 54.31 5.83 -16.33
C LEU A 1208 54.76 4.37 -16.14
N GLY A 1209 54.79 3.57 -17.22
CA GLY A 1209 55.16 2.16 -17.20
C GLY A 1209 54.10 1.21 -16.63
N VAL A 1210 52.91 1.70 -16.28
CA VAL A 1210 51.85 0.90 -15.64
C VAL A 1210 50.85 0.41 -16.68
N VAL A 1211 50.77 -0.91 -16.85
CA VAL A 1211 49.84 -1.59 -17.77
C VAL A 1211 49.17 -2.73 -17.02
N LEU A 1212 47.85 -2.85 -17.15
CA LEU A 1212 47.09 -3.96 -16.57
C LEU A 1212 47.05 -5.16 -17.55
N GLU A 1213 47.02 -6.38 -17.02
CA GLU A 1213 46.71 -7.59 -17.80
C GLU A 1213 45.28 -8.10 -17.50
N PRO A 1214 44.61 -8.83 -18.42
CA PRO A 1214 43.18 -9.17 -18.27
C PRO A 1214 42.86 -9.95 -16.99
N TRP A 1215 43.77 -10.83 -16.58
CA TRP A 1215 43.65 -11.60 -15.34
C TRP A 1215 43.68 -10.72 -14.07
N MET A 1216 44.39 -9.60 -14.09
CA MET A 1216 44.47 -8.66 -12.95
C MET A 1216 43.13 -7.96 -12.75
N GLY A 1217 42.50 -7.50 -13.83
CA GLY A 1217 41.15 -6.90 -13.80
C GLY A 1217 40.10 -7.91 -13.32
N SER A 1218 40.24 -9.18 -13.73
CA SER A 1218 39.41 -10.30 -13.28
C SER A 1218 39.56 -10.56 -11.77
N ALA A 1219 40.79 -10.59 -11.26
CA ALA A 1219 41.08 -10.84 -9.85
C ALA A 1219 40.60 -9.70 -8.93
N ALA A 1220 40.78 -8.44 -9.34
CA ALA A 1220 40.37 -7.31 -8.50
C ALA A 1220 38.86 -6.98 -8.62
N MET A 1221 38.18 -7.39 -9.70
CA MET A 1221 36.70 -7.49 -9.73
C MET A 1221 36.19 -8.49 -8.68
N ALA A 1222 36.89 -9.61 -8.50
CA ALA A 1222 36.58 -10.58 -7.44
C ALA A 1222 36.74 -9.96 -6.04
N LEU A 1223 37.84 -9.24 -5.80
CA LEU A 1223 38.09 -8.54 -4.53
C LEU A 1223 37.02 -7.48 -4.24
N SER A 1224 36.59 -6.70 -5.23
CA SER A 1224 35.48 -5.72 -5.08
C SER A 1224 34.15 -6.40 -4.73
N SER A 1225 33.86 -7.54 -5.37
CA SER A 1225 32.65 -8.33 -5.08
C SER A 1225 32.68 -8.93 -3.67
N VAL A 1226 33.83 -9.48 -3.26
CA VAL A 1226 34.04 -10.02 -1.90
C VAL A 1226 33.97 -8.91 -0.85
N SER A 1227 34.56 -7.73 -1.07
CA SER A 1227 34.51 -6.64 -0.09
C SER A 1227 33.10 -6.12 0.15
N VAL A 1228 32.26 -6.06 -0.89
CA VAL A 1228 30.83 -5.72 -0.78
C VAL A 1228 30.05 -6.78 0.00
N VAL A 1229 30.25 -8.08 -0.30
CA VAL A 1229 29.58 -9.17 0.43
C VAL A 1229 30.02 -9.22 1.90
N THR A 1230 31.32 -9.11 2.20
CA THR A 1230 31.80 -9.09 3.60
C THR A 1230 31.34 -7.85 4.35
N SER A 1231 31.35 -6.66 3.72
CA SER A 1231 30.81 -5.43 4.30
C SER A 1231 29.32 -5.57 4.65
N SER A 1232 28.55 -6.24 3.79
CA SER A 1232 27.12 -6.52 4.04
C SER A 1232 26.91 -7.56 5.13
N LEU A 1233 27.83 -8.53 5.30
CA LEU A 1233 27.75 -9.51 6.39
C LEU A 1233 28.08 -8.90 7.76
N PHE A 1234 28.86 -7.81 7.83
CA PHE A 1234 29.04 -6.98 9.04
C PHE A 1234 27.81 -6.08 9.38
N LEU A 1235 26.61 -6.48 8.96
CA LEU A 1235 25.32 -6.06 9.52
C LEU A 1235 24.77 -7.07 10.55
N LYS A 1236 25.43 -8.23 10.69
CA LYS A 1236 25.11 -9.30 11.65
C LYS A 1236 26.30 -9.55 12.58
#